data_AF-A0A371NZW3-F1
#
_entry.id   AF-A0A371NZW3-F1
#
_cell.length_a   1.000
_cell.length_b   1.000
_cell.length_c   1.000
_cell.angle_alpha   90.00
_cell.angle_beta   90.00
_cell.angle_gamma   90.00
#
_symmetry.space_group_name_H-M   'P 1'
#
loop_
_entity.id
_entity.type
_entity.pdbx_description
1 polymer ?
#
loop_
_entity_poly.entity_id
_entity_poly.type
_entity_poly.pdbx_seq_one_letter_code
_entity_poly.pdbx_strand_id
1 'polypeptide(L)'
;MIPSILTSYTDRLSYEPGDPVRLFASNPSSADASVELVRIDAALDSPGKEGQTTPVDWDGPRGFRIDGQDGTFGSFMTADFIGRSTSYDALTLGALVRLSSAARPGFQAIVSVGDDEDHLTLGLLDGAVTVMRATAAGETRASASTPLHPHHWYLVAGTAGTGAGLGVHAIGLDALIPDESAEQDADVEPLTLRSAVVAGTFPATTERAGEVVRGTAASTFTGKIGWPFVAHGVVGDETLRRMASSERPLDQLGGGRLVGAWNVAQPGRGALENVTAIGGVGAGLLANLPTPGVTGHAWNGEIHHFWEAPTQYAAIHFHDTDVVDAGWAQSIEGTLPRDLPSGVYGLKVSVGDETDTVPFCVCPPRTSPANKVVVVLPTFTYLAYANEALFEGMDGEVTGGAPVHPNESDLAHVGNRTFGLSQYDKHSDGDGVVFSSASRPIVNMRHDYSMWLSESGRGFSAEMYLIEWLTSIDVPFDVITDHELHAWGSGFLSSYEVVMTGAHPEYYSGAMLDSLEQYRDEGGRIMYLGGNGFYWVTGVVSDQPLVVEIRRGHGAINAWTSEPGETGLVSTREHGGLWRHRGRAPQKLVGIGMTAQGWGGSQPYHRSEASRSPEVAWIFEGVDEEPLGAYGRVMGGAAGDELDRADATLGTPPDAVLLASSRDHSNYYQRVPEEVAFILDGQHGGQVDPEVRSDIVYFRTPSGGEVFAAGSIAYSGALLENGGHNGIARMTENVLRRFAGLPRPDGDTDDQHPSIEGEQ
;
A
#
# COMPACT_ATOMS: atom_id res chain seq x y z
N MET A 1 -26.37 -3.45 10.80
CA MET A 1 -25.44 -4.18 11.68
C MET A 1 -24.56 -4.96 10.73
N ILE A 2 -23.36 -4.47 10.49
CA ILE A 2 -22.36 -5.20 9.73
C ILE A 2 -21.95 -6.38 10.64
N PRO A 3 -22.01 -7.63 10.18
CA PRO A 3 -21.63 -8.77 11.01
C PRO A 3 -20.17 -8.57 11.43
N SER A 4 -19.92 -8.59 12.73
CA SER A 4 -18.56 -8.54 13.24
C SER A 4 -17.96 -9.92 13.00
N ILE A 5 -17.12 -10.04 11.98
CA ILE A 5 -16.56 -11.31 11.52
C ILE A 5 -15.29 -11.67 12.31
N LEU A 6 -15.08 -12.96 12.53
CA LEU A 6 -13.80 -13.54 12.90
C LEU A 6 -12.75 -13.04 11.89
N THR A 7 -11.73 -12.35 12.40
CA THR A 7 -10.66 -11.81 11.56
C THR A 7 -9.32 -12.06 12.18
N SER A 8 -8.35 -12.33 11.33
CA SER A 8 -6.99 -12.62 11.74
C SER A 8 -5.97 -12.14 10.72
N TYR A 9 -4.73 -12.01 11.19
CA TYR A 9 -3.54 -11.72 10.40
C TYR A 9 -2.31 -12.38 11.03
N THR A 10 -1.21 -12.43 10.29
CA THR A 10 0.10 -12.85 10.82
C THR A 10 1.10 -11.70 10.75
N ASP A 11 2.22 -11.78 11.47
CA ASP A 11 3.20 -10.69 11.53
C ASP A 11 3.99 -10.49 10.24
N ARG A 12 3.97 -11.47 9.32
CA ARG A 12 4.68 -11.43 8.03
C ARG A 12 3.83 -12.07 6.92
N LEU A 13 4.08 -11.66 5.67
CA LEU A 13 3.47 -12.29 4.49
C LEU A 13 4.27 -13.49 3.96
N SER A 14 5.52 -13.65 4.41
CA SER A 14 6.44 -14.70 3.98
C SER A 14 7.28 -15.21 5.17
N TYR A 15 7.62 -16.49 5.11
CA TYR A 15 8.42 -17.21 6.12
C TYR A 15 9.37 -18.20 5.43
N GLU A 16 10.46 -18.59 6.10
CA GLU A 16 11.26 -19.75 5.73
C GLU A 16 10.85 -21.01 6.53
N PRO A 17 11.12 -22.23 6.04
CA PRO A 17 10.92 -23.45 6.82
C PRO A 17 11.64 -23.39 8.17
N GLY A 18 10.91 -23.66 9.25
CA GLY A 18 11.43 -23.55 10.62
C GLY A 18 11.29 -22.18 11.28
N ASP A 19 10.74 -21.18 10.59
CA ASP A 19 10.42 -19.89 11.21
C ASP A 19 9.24 -20.00 12.21
N PRO A 20 9.21 -19.15 13.25
CA PRO A 20 8.02 -18.96 14.06
C PRO A 20 6.97 -18.15 13.29
N VAL A 21 5.77 -18.70 13.15
CA VAL A 21 4.58 -17.96 12.69
C VAL A 21 3.76 -17.50 13.88
N ARG A 22 3.40 -16.22 13.90
CA ARG A 22 2.55 -15.62 14.94
C ARG A 22 1.21 -15.25 14.36
N LEU A 23 0.14 -15.61 15.06
CA LEU A 23 -1.22 -15.31 14.68
C LEU A 23 -1.82 -14.28 15.64
N PHE A 24 -2.50 -13.30 15.07
CA PHE A 24 -3.28 -12.29 15.75
C PHE A 24 -4.71 -12.45 15.27
N ALA A 25 -5.63 -12.79 16.17
CA ALA A 25 -7.03 -13.01 15.84
C ALA A 25 -7.94 -12.22 16.77
N SER A 26 -9.06 -11.75 16.23
CA SER A 26 -10.10 -11.03 16.96
C SER A 26 -11.45 -11.62 16.62
N ASN A 27 -12.28 -11.82 17.65
CA ASN A 27 -13.68 -12.19 17.51
C ASN A 27 -14.47 -11.41 18.56
N PRO A 28 -15.33 -10.45 18.17
CA PRO A 28 -16.04 -9.60 19.13
C PRO A 28 -17.00 -10.35 20.07
N SER A 29 -17.38 -11.57 19.75
CA SER A 29 -18.24 -12.40 20.62
C SER A 29 -17.47 -13.22 21.66
N SER A 30 -16.13 -13.17 21.66
CA SER A 30 -15.23 -13.98 22.48
C SER A 30 -15.53 -15.49 22.45
N ALA A 31 -14.70 -16.28 21.79
CA ALA A 31 -14.96 -17.69 21.55
C ALA A 31 -13.73 -18.58 21.74
N ASP A 32 -13.97 -19.88 21.94
CA ASP A 32 -12.93 -20.88 21.77
C ASP A 32 -12.77 -21.15 20.28
N ALA A 33 -11.53 -21.11 19.80
CA ALA A 33 -11.20 -21.30 18.39
C ALA A 33 -10.24 -22.46 18.21
N SER A 34 -10.30 -23.10 17.04
CA SER A 34 -9.26 -24.00 16.55
C SER A 34 -8.40 -23.33 15.50
N VAL A 35 -7.18 -23.82 15.34
CA VAL A 35 -6.27 -23.42 14.27
C VAL A 35 -5.65 -24.64 13.60
N GLU A 36 -5.51 -24.59 12.29
CA GLU A 36 -4.81 -25.59 11.49
C GLU A 36 -3.85 -24.91 10.51
N LEU A 37 -2.66 -25.48 10.33
CA LEU A 37 -1.79 -25.12 9.22
C LEU A 37 -2.29 -25.86 7.97
N VAL A 38 -2.53 -25.13 6.90
CA VAL A 38 -3.03 -25.68 5.64
C VAL A 38 -2.18 -25.23 4.47
N ARG A 39 -2.09 -26.08 3.44
CA ARG A 39 -1.59 -25.74 2.12
C ARG A 39 -2.74 -25.22 1.27
N ILE A 40 -2.48 -24.17 0.50
CA ILE A 40 -3.43 -23.54 -0.42
C ILE A 40 -2.91 -23.77 -1.85
N ASP A 41 -3.58 -24.64 -2.60
CA ASP A 41 -3.18 -25.07 -3.94
C ASP A 41 -4.37 -25.20 -4.91
N ALA A 42 -5.53 -24.69 -4.53
CA ALA A 42 -6.74 -24.66 -5.34
C ALA A 42 -7.27 -23.23 -5.47
N ALA A 43 -7.77 -22.88 -6.64
CA ALA A 43 -8.48 -21.62 -6.86
C ALA A 43 -9.88 -21.64 -6.23
N LEU A 44 -10.41 -20.45 -5.93
CA LEU A 44 -11.69 -20.29 -5.24
C LEU A 44 -12.88 -20.97 -5.93
N ASP A 45 -12.85 -21.03 -7.27
CA ASP A 45 -13.97 -21.45 -8.12
C ASP A 45 -13.65 -22.72 -8.93
N SER A 46 -12.58 -23.44 -8.54
CA SER A 46 -12.17 -24.69 -9.20
C SER A 46 -13.20 -25.80 -8.96
N PRO A 47 -13.82 -26.37 -10.02
CA PRO A 47 -14.91 -27.34 -9.88
C PRO A 47 -14.54 -28.57 -9.04
N GLY A 48 -15.25 -28.78 -7.93
CA GLY A 48 -15.01 -29.87 -6.99
C GLY A 48 -13.81 -29.66 -6.04
N LYS A 49 -13.14 -28.50 -6.12
CA LYS A 49 -12.02 -28.06 -5.26
C LYS A 49 -12.22 -26.64 -4.70
N GLU A 50 -13.43 -26.11 -4.80
CA GLU A 50 -13.74 -24.70 -4.55
C GLU A 50 -13.26 -24.27 -3.15
N GLY A 51 -12.26 -23.40 -3.10
CA GLY A 51 -11.68 -22.88 -1.85
C GLY A 51 -11.08 -23.96 -0.93
N GLN A 52 -10.78 -25.15 -1.46
CA GLN A 52 -10.24 -26.26 -0.67
C GLN A 52 -8.81 -25.98 -0.24
N THR A 53 -8.51 -26.41 0.98
CA THR A 53 -7.18 -26.35 1.58
C THR A 53 -6.79 -27.73 2.08
N THR A 54 -5.51 -28.09 1.97
CA THR A 54 -5.01 -29.39 2.42
C THR A 54 -4.34 -29.26 3.79
N PRO A 55 -4.77 -29.97 4.84
CA PRO A 55 -4.11 -29.92 6.15
C PRO A 55 -2.63 -30.34 6.08
N VAL A 56 -1.78 -29.63 6.81
CA VAL A 56 -0.34 -29.93 6.95
C VAL A 56 -0.10 -30.46 8.36
N ASP A 57 0.74 -31.50 8.48
CA ASP A 57 1.13 -31.99 9.80
C ASP A 57 1.97 -30.93 10.52
N TRP A 58 1.40 -30.37 11.59
CA TRP A 58 1.96 -29.25 12.32
C TRP A 58 1.85 -29.51 13.82
N ASP A 59 2.99 -29.41 14.51
CA ASP A 59 3.08 -29.55 15.97
C ASP A 59 2.86 -28.20 16.70
N GLY A 60 2.15 -27.28 16.04
CA GLY A 60 1.73 -26.00 16.62
C GLY A 60 0.52 -26.14 17.56
N PRO A 61 0.14 -25.03 18.22
CA PRO A 61 -1.11 -24.97 18.98
C PRO A 61 -2.30 -25.36 18.09
N ARG A 62 -3.31 -26.06 18.64
CA ARG A 62 -4.51 -26.48 17.90
C ARG A 62 -5.78 -25.75 18.31
N GLY A 63 -5.75 -25.03 19.42
CA GLY A 63 -6.88 -24.25 19.89
C GLY A 63 -6.48 -23.24 20.96
N PHE A 64 -7.27 -22.17 21.06
CA PHE A 64 -7.00 -21.02 21.91
C PHE A 64 -8.29 -20.24 22.15
N ARG A 65 -8.26 -19.36 23.16
CA ARG A 65 -9.34 -18.41 23.43
C ARG A 65 -9.09 -17.16 22.59
N ILE A 66 -10.10 -16.70 21.87
CA ILE A 66 -10.09 -15.43 21.13
C ILE A 66 -11.02 -14.47 21.84
N ASP A 67 -10.57 -13.24 22.04
CA ASP A 67 -11.37 -12.13 22.52
C ASP A 67 -11.47 -11.04 21.44
N GLY A 68 -12.44 -10.13 21.59
CA GLY A 68 -12.50 -8.92 20.78
C GLY A 68 -11.32 -8.02 21.10
N GLN A 69 -10.58 -7.60 20.08
CA GLN A 69 -9.40 -6.75 20.22
C GLN A 69 -9.64 -5.39 19.56
N ASP A 70 -9.45 -4.32 20.35
CA ASP A 70 -9.37 -2.95 19.82
C ASP A 70 -8.03 -2.75 19.10
N GLY A 71 -8.01 -1.85 18.11
CA GLY A 71 -6.82 -1.58 17.32
C GLY A 71 -6.12 -0.25 17.63
N THR A 72 -4.88 -0.12 17.17
CA THR A 72 -4.14 1.15 17.13
C THR A 72 -4.39 1.87 15.80
N PHE A 73 -4.90 3.10 15.86
CA PHE A 73 -5.16 3.93 14.68
C PHE A 73 -5.08 5.41 15.01
N GLY A 74 -4.88 6.22 13.97
CA GLY A 74 -4.72 7.66 14.06
C GLY A 74 -3.29 8.03 14.43
N SER A 75 -2.63 8.84 13.60
CA SER A 75 -1.25 9.22 13.84
C SER A 75 -1.13 10.41 14.79
N PHE A 76 -0.06 10.41 15.58
CA PHE A 76 0.25 11.45 16.56
C PHE A 76 1.74 11.42 16.91
N MET A 77 2.18 12.34 17.76
CA MET A 77 3.55 12.36 18.29
C MET A 77 3.52 12.47 19.81
N THR A 78 4.41 11.75 20.51
CA THR A 78 4.65 11.93 21.95
C THR A 78 6.04 12.48 22.22
N ALA A 79 6.21 13.15 23.36
CA ALA A 79 7.51 13.62 23.83
C ALA A 79 7.50 13.83 25.35
N ASP A 80 8.67 13.76 25.98
CA ASP A 80 8.85 14.04 27.40
C ASP A 80 9.59 15.37 27.64
N PHE A 81 9.19 16.15 28.64
CA PHE A 81 9.93 17.36 29.02
C PHE A 81 11.19 17.05 29.83
N ILE A 82 12.24 17.86 29.62
CA ILE A 82 13.47 17.80 30.41
C ILE A 82 13.19 18.50 31.75
N GLY A 83 13.25 17.75 32.85
CA GLY A 83 12.90 18.27 34.17
C GLY A 83 11.39 18.29 34.43
N ARG A 84 10.77 17.10 34.36
CA ARG A 84 9.32 16.74 34.49
C ARG A 84 8.58 17.20 35.77
N SER A 85 9.15 18.13 36.52
CA SER A 85 8.65 18.64 37.80
C SER A 85 8.60 20.18 37.85
N THR A 86 8.82 20.85 36.72
CA THR A 86 8.72 22.32 36.66
C THR A 86 7.26 22.71 36.49
N SER A 87 6.76 23.54 37.41
CA SER A 87 5.42 24.12 37.34
C SER A 87 5.48 25.53 36.78
N TYR A 88 4.51 25.84 35.91
CA TYR A 88 4.42 27.12 35.20
C TYR A 88 3.07 27.77 35.52
N ASP A 89 3.11 29.04 35.92
CA ASP A 89 1.93 29.87 36.20
C ASP A 89 1.30 30.46 34.94
N ALA A 90 2.03 30.50 33.83
CA ALA A 90 1.52 30.88 32.52
C ALA A 90 2.20 30.10 31.38
N LEU A 91 1.41 29.66 30.41
CA LEU A 91 1.86 28.89 29.25
C LEU A 91 1.18 29.39 27.97
N THR A 92 1.88 29.21 26.85
CA THR A 92 1.33 29.31 25.51
C THR A 92 1.68 28.04 24.74
N LEU A 93 0.67 27.37 24.18
CA LEU A 93 0.81 26.30 23.21
C LEU A 93 0.58 26.88 21.82
N GLY A 94 1.27 26.40 20.79
CA GLY A 94 0.98 26.83 19.43
C GLY A 94 1.56 25.94 18.36
N ALA A 95 1.07 26.13 17.14
CA ALA A 95 1.53 25.44 15.94
C ALA A 95 1.08 26.20 14.68
N LEU A 96 1.77 25.93 13.56
CA LEU A 96 1.23 26.21 12.24
C LEU A 96 0.32 25.05 11.81
N VAL A 97 -0.87 25.35 11.29
CA VAL A 97 -1.84 24.34 10.87
C VAL A 97 -2.44 24.65 9.51
N ARG A 98 -2.69 23.61 8.71
CA ARG A 98 -3.49 23.67 7.47
C ARG A 98 -4.38 22.44 7.40
N LEU A 99 -5.67 22.65 7.18
CA LEU A 99 -6.64 21.58 6.95
C LEU A 99 -6.79 21.33 5.44
N SER A 100 -6.92 20.08 5.00
CA SER A 100 -7.25 19.75 3.60
C SER A 100 -8.75 19.87 3.32
N SER A 101 -9.61 19.77 4.34
CA SER A 101 -11.05 19.96 4.21
C SER A 101 -11.63 20.56 5.50
N ALA A 102 -12.95 20.66 5.60
CA ALA A 102 -13.59 21.13 6.83
C ALA A 102 -13.22 20.21 7.99
N ALA A 103 -12.90 20.79 9.15
CA ALA A 103 -12.56 20.02 10.33
C ALA A 103 -13.71 19.05 10.69
N ARG A 104 -13.35 17.82 11.05
CA ARG A 104 -14.29 16.85 11.59
C ARG A 104 -15.04 17.40 12.82
N PRO A 105 -16.31 17.02 13.04
CA PRO A 105 -17.06 17.37 14.23
C PRO A 105 -16.36 16.88 15.51
N GLY A 106 -16.63 17.56 16.62
CA GLY A 106 -16.02 17.28 17.91
C GLY A 106 -14.66 17.95 18.10
N PHE A 107 -13.98 17.57 19.19
CA PHE A 107 -12.68 18.12 19.54
C PHE A 107 -11.53 17.34 18.89
N GLN A 108 -10.57 18.05 18.31
CA GLN A 108 -9.36 17.51 17.70
C GLN A 108 -8.14 18.25 18.27
N ALA A 109 -7.24 17.52 18.91
CA ALA A 109 -6.11 18.10 19.63
C ALA A 109 -4.90 18.34 18.73
N ILE A 110 -4.34 19.56 18.76
CA ILE A 110 -3.16 19.94 17.98
C ILE A 110 -1.91 19.78 18.85
N VAL A 111 -1.89 20.38 20.05
CA VAL A 111 -0.81 20.23 21.05
C VAL A 111 -1.43 20.11 22.43
N SER A 112 -1.07 19.05 23.16
CA SER A 112 -1.44 18.83 24.56
C SER A 112 -0.18 18.70 25.42
N VAL A 113 -0.21 19.24 26.64
CA VAL A 113 0.87 19.10 27.62
C VAL A 113 0.31 18.83 29.01
N GLY A 114 1.00 17.98 29.78
CA GLY A 114 0.56 17.58 31.12
C GLY A 114 0.62 16.06 31.30
N ASP A 115 -0.46 15.50 31.84
CA ASP A 115 -0.70 14.05 31.96
C ASP A 115 -2.20 13.72 31.87
N ASP A 116 -2.56 12.45 32.11
CA ASP A 116 -3.92 11.94 32.01
C ASP A 116 -4.92 12.63 32.96
N GLU A 117 -4.45 13.20 34.08
CA GLU A 117 -5.30 13.82 35.10
C GLU A 117 -5.31 15.35 35.03
N ASP A 118 -4.22 15.96 34.58
CA ASP A 118 -4.05 17.41 34.51
C ASP A 118 -3.30 17.83 33.24
N HIS A 119 -4.03 18.36 32.25
CA HIS A 119 -3.44 18.79 30.99
C HIS A 119 -4.09 20.04 30.38
N LEU A 120 -3.26 20.78 29.64
CA LEU A 120 -3.67 21.89 28.80
C LEU A 120 -3.56 21.46 27.33
N THR A 121 -4.63 21.62 26.57
CA THR A 121 -4.70 21.22 25.16
C THR A 121 -5.16 22.37 24.28
N LEU A 122 -4.38 22.67 23.24
CA LEU A 122 -4.79 23.48 22.09
C LEU A 122 -5.32 22.53 21.01
N GLY A 123 -6.48 22.84 20.46
CA GLY A 123 -7.14 22.03 19.44
C GLY A 123 -8.19 22.80 18.66
N LEU A 124 -9.03 22.06 17.94
CA LEU A 124 -10.20 22.57 17.24
C LEU A 124 -11.46 21.92 17.82
N LEU A 125 -12.45 22.71 18.21
CA LEU A 125 -13.80 22.22 18.51
C LEU A 125 -14.74 22.59 17.37
N ASP A 126 -15.23 21.60 16.63
CA ASP A 126 -16.05 21.82 15.44
C ASP A 126 -15.39 22.80 14.44
N GLY A 127 -14.05 22.71 14.35
CA GLY A 127 -13.19 23.54 13.51
C GLY A 127 -12.77 24.90 14.09
N ALA A 128 -13.38 25.37 15.17
CA ALA A 128 -12.97 26.61 15.83
C ALA A 128 -11.78 26.37 16.76
N VAL A 129 -10.79 27.28 16.76
CA VAL A 129 -9.60 27.15 17.62
C VAL A 129 -10.01 27.24 19.08
N THR A 130 -9.60 26.23 19.86
CA THR A 130 -10.01 26.06 21.25
C THR A 130 -8.80 25.71 22.11
N VAL A 131 -8.64 26.37 23.25
CA VAL A 131 -7.74 25.94 24.32
C VAL A 131 -8.58 25.41 25.47
N MET A 132 -8.16 24.30 26.05
CA MET A 132 -8.89 23.55 27.06
C MET A 132 -7.94 23.15 28.19
N ARG A 133 -8.32 23.45 29.43
CA ARG A 133 -7.68 22.93 30.64
C ARG A 133 -8.59 21.87 31.25
N ALA A 134 -8.11 20.63 31.30
CA ALA A 134 -8.77 19.52 31.96
C ALA A 134 -8.05 19.19 33.26
N THR A 135 -8.82 19.03 34.34
CA THR A 135 -8.34 18.63 35.67
C THR A 135 -9.31 17.61 36.27
N ALA A 136 -8.94 17.00 37.39
CA ALA A 136 -9.86 16.18 38.19
C ALA A 136 -11.14 16.93 38.63
N ALA A 137 -11.13 18.27 38.69
CA ALA A 137 -12.29 19.09 39.05
C ALA A 137 -13.23 19.38 37.86
N GLY A 138 -12.80 19.12 36.63
CA GLY A 138 -13.56 19.38 35.41
C GLY A 138 -12.74 20.08 34.33
N GLU A 139 -13.45 20.46 33.27
CA GLU A 139 -12.91 21.10 32.07
C GLU A 139 -13.30 22.57 32.01
N THR A 140 -12.36 23.44 31.67
CA THR A 140 -12.63 24.84 31.27
C THR A 140 -11.94 25.12 29.94
N ARG A 141 -12.58 25.87 29.05
CA ARG A 141 -12.07 26.12 27.69
C ARG A 141 -12.38 27.53 27.20
N ALA A 142 -11.54 28.10 26.35
CA ALA A 142 -11.86 29.27 25.53
C ALA A 142 -11.88 28.87 24.06
N SER A 143 -12.76 29.45 23.24
CA SER A 143 -12.90 29.08 21.82
C SER A 143 -13.12 30.30 20.95
N ALA A 144 -12.48 30.31 19.77
CA ALA A 144 -12.72 31.27 18.72
C ALA A 144 -14.16 31.18 18.21
N SER A 145 -14.63 32.23 17.54
CA SER A 145 -16.03 32.33 17.11
C SER A 145 -16.33 31.60 15.81
N THR A 146 -15.32 31.44 14.95
CA THR A 146 -15.46 30.84 13.63
C THR A 146 -14.50 29.67 13.42
N PRO A 147 -14.92 28.65 12.64
CA PRO A 147 -14.02 27.60 12.19
C PRO A 147 -12.87 28.11 11.31
N LEU A 148 -11.75 27.39 11.30
CA LEU A 148 -10.68 27.61 10.34
C LEU A 148 -11.13 27.30 8.90
N HIS A 149 -10.64 28.08 7.95
CA HIS A 149 -10.89 27.82 6.53
C HIS A 149 -9.93 26.73 5.99
N PRO A 150 -10.43 25.71 5.26
CA PRO A 150 -9.59 24.71 4.62
C PRO A 150 -8.62 25.31 3.60
N HIS A 151 -7.52 24.61 3.34
CA HIS A 151 -6.44 24.95 2.40
C HIS A 151 -5.59 26.18 2.75
N HIS A 152 -5.88 26.87 3.85
CA HIS A 152 -5.09 28.02 4.32
C HIS A 152 -4.22 27.66 5.53
N TRP A 153 -3.02 28.25 5.59
CA TRP A 153 -2.14 28.15 6.74
C TRP A 153 -2.53 29.17 7.81
N TYR A 154 -2.58 28.71 9.05
CA TYR A 154 -2.76 29.53 10.24
C TYR A 154 -1.62 29.30 11.23
N LEU A 155 -1.19 30.34 11.93
CA LEU A 155 -0.54 30.19 13.22
C LEU A 155 -1.63 30.21 14.29
N VAL A 156 -1.82 29.09 14.99
CA VAL A 156 -2.77 28.98 16.09
C VAL A 156 -2.03 28.94 17.42
N ALA A 157 -2.60 29.59 18.43
CA ALA A 157 -2.06 29.58 19.78
C ALA A 157 -3.17 29.53 20.84
N GLY A 158 -2.89 28.83 21.94
CA GLY A 158 -3.72 28.79 23.15
C GLY A 158 -2.89 29.23 24.34
N THR A 159 -3.39 30.20 25.10
CA THR A 159 -2.74 30.76 26.28
C THR A 159 -3.50 30.38 27.54
N ALA A 160 -2.78 30.15 28.63
CA ALA A 160 -3.36 29.90 29.95
C ALA A 160 -2.47 30.55 31.00
N GLY A 161 -3.03 31.35 31.91
CA GLY A 161 -2.22 31.98 32.96
C GLY A 161 -3.00 32.33 34.22
N THR A 162 -2.37 32.16 35.39
CA THR A 162 -2.93 32.54 36.68
C THR A 162 -3.23 34.04 36.71
N GLY A 163 -4.52 34.39 36.89
CA GLY A 163 -5.01 35.76 36.83
C GLY A 163 -5.16 36.36 35.43
N ALA A 164 -4.74 35.65 34.37
CA ALA A 164 -4.93 36.03 32.96
C ALA A 164 -6.05 35.23 32.27
N GLY A 165 -6.43 34.06 32.80
CA GLY A 165 -7.47 33.21 32.22
C GLY A 165 -6.97 32.35 31.06
N LEU A 166 -7.89 31.98 30.17
CA LEU A 166 -7.63 31.23 28.94
C LEU A 166 -7.80 32.14 27.72
N GLY A 167 -6.92 32.03 26.73
CA GLY A 167 -7.02 32.77 25.47
C GLY A 167 -6.70 31.91 24.26
N VAL A 168 -7.26 32.26 23.11
CA VAL A 168 -6.95 31.63 21.82
C VAL A 168 -6.70 32.68 20.75
N HIS A 169 -5.82 32.32 19.81
CA HIS A 169 -5.46 33.14 18.66
C HIS A 169 -5.38 32.25 17.43
N ALA A 170 -5.93 32.72 16.31
CA ALA A 170 -5.77 32.13 14.98
C ALA A 170 -5.35 33.25 14.02
N ILE A 171 -4.11 33.20 13.53
CA ILE A 171 -3.55 34.22 12.65
C ILE A 171 -3.44 33.64 11.26
N GLY A 172 -4.16 34.21 10.30
CA GLY A 172 -4.09 33.81 8.90
C GLY A 172 -2.76 34.21 8.28
N LEU A 173 -2.10 33.30 7.56
CA LEU A 173 -0.89 33.62 6.81
C LEU A 173 -1.21 34.14 5.39
N ASP A 174 -2.44 33.93 4.93
CA ASP A 174 -2.98 34.52 3.71
C ASP A 174 -3.68 35.84 4.05
N ALA A 175 -3.36 36.92 3.34
CA ALA A 175 -3.96 38.23 3.54
C ALA A 175 -5.48 38.26 3.29
N LEU A 176 -6.04 37.23 2.65
CA LEU A 176 -7.47 37.07 2.40
C LEU A 176 -8.22 36.44 3.57
N ILE A 177 -7.51 35.97 4.59
CA ILE A 177 -8.07 35.21 5.71
C ILE A 177 -8.06 36.09 6.98
N PRO A 178 -9.21 36.28 7.64
CA PRO A 178 -9.26 37.06 8.87
C PRO A 178 -8.59 36.33 10.02
N ASP A 179 -8.07 37.10 10.97
CA ASP A 179 -7.62 36.58 12.25
C ASP A 179 -8.78 36.46 13.23
N GLU A 180 -8.69 35.50 14.13
CA GLU A 180 -9.66 35.28 15.19
C GLU A 180 -8.96 35.23 16.56
N SER A 181 -9.63 35.72 17.59
CA SER A 181 -9.16 35.63 18.96
C SER A 181 -10.34 35.59 19.93
N ALA A 182 -10.18 34.86 21.04
CA ALA A 182 -11.15 34.87 22.13
C ALA A 182 -10.45 34.70 23.47
N GLU A 183 -11.03 35.28 24.51
CA GLU A 183 -10.53 35.20 25.89
C GLU A 183 -11.66 34.75 26.81
N GLN A 184 -11.32 34.02 27.85
CA GLN A 184 -12.22 33.59 28.90
C GLN A 184 -11.56 33.76 30.27
N ASP A 185 -12.23 34.53 31.12
CA ASP A 185 -11.90 34.60 32.54
C ASP A 185 -12.09 33.21 33.16
N ALA A 186 -11.00 32.65 33.66
CA ALA A 186 -10.95 31.36 34.31
C ALA A 186 -9.89 31.38 35.41
N ASP A 187 -10.13 30.65 36.50
CA ASP A 187 -9.11 30.43 37.51
C ASP A 187 -8.17 29.33 37.01
N VAL A 188 -6.97 29.73 36.58
CA VAL A 188 -5.97 28.82 36.00
C VAL A 188 -4.88 28.57 37.02
N GLU A 189 -4.88 27.36 37.57
CA GLU A 189 -3.83 26.87 38.46
C GLU A 189 -2.55 26.54 37.67
N PRO A 190 -1.35 26.70 38.28
CA PRO A 190 -0.09 26.35 37.66
C PRO A 190 -0.05 24.90 37.15
N LEU A 191 0.52 24.68 35.97
CA LEU A 191 0.62 23.36 35.33
C LEU A 191 2.04 22.80 35.46
N THR A 192 2.15 21.53 35.87
CA THR A 192 3.43 20.81 35.85
C THR A 192 3.59 20.10 34.51
N LEU A 193 4.61 20.47 33.74
CA LEU A 193 4.89 19.84 32.46
C LEU A 193 5.61 18.50 32.65
N ARG A 194 5.01 17.41 32.17
CA ARG A 194 5.59 16.06 32.19
C ARG A 194 5.89 15.56 30.79
N SER A 195 4.85 15.46 29.97
CA SER A 195 4.90 15.02 28.58
C SER A 195 4.06 15.94 27.70
N ALA A 196 4.22 15.75 26.40
CA ALA A 196 3.46 16.40 25.36
C ALA A 196 2.94 15.37 24.36
N VAL A 197 1.77 15.67 23.79
CA VAL A 197 1.17 14.96 22.67
C VAL A 197 0.87 15.97 21.57
N VAL A 198 1.29 15.70 20.34
CA VAL A 198 0.95 16.51 19.15
C VAL A 198 0.04 15.68 18.25
N ALA A 199 -0.97 16.32 17.66
CA ALA A 199 -2.05 15.67 16.90
C ALA A 199 -2.88 14.66 17.73
N GLY A 200 -2.94 14.85 19.05
CA GLY A 200 -3.70 14.03 19.99
C GLY A 200 -3.65 14.60 21.41
N THR A 201 -4.40 13.99 22.32
CA THR A 201 -4.42 14.32 23.76
C THR A 201 -4.36 13.06 24.61
N PHE A 202 -4.19 13.24 25.92
CA PHE A 202 -4.15 12.16 26.90
C PHE A 202 -5.52 11.46 27.07
N PRO A 203 -5.56 10.15 27.41
CA PRO A 203 -4.39 9.26 27.55
C PRO A 203 -3.75 8.95 26.20
N ALA A 204 -2.42 8.83 26.19
CA ALA A 204 -1.64 8.50 25.01
C ALA A 204 -0.60 7.42 25.32
N THR A 205 -0.50 6.42 24.44
CA THR A 205 0.43 5.30 24.60
C THR A 205 1.16 5.01 23.30
N THR A 206 2.45 4.67 23.39
CA THR A 206 3.26 4.31 22.23
C THR A 206 4.06 3.06 22.54
N GLU A 207 4.14 2.16 21.58
CA GLU A 207 4.90 0.91 21.65
C GLU A 207 5.71 0.74 20.36
N ARG A 208 6.95 0.26 20.49
CA ARG A 208 7.77 -0.10 19.33
C ARG A 208 7.32 -1.45 18.78
N ALA A 209 6.98 -1.49 17.49
CA ALA A 209 6.61 -2.69 16.77
C ALA A 209 7.63 -2.89 15.62
N GLY A 210 8.69 -3.64 15.90
CA GLY A 210 9.81 -3.77 14.96
C GLY A 210 10.50 -2.43 14.68
N GLU A 211 10.47 -1.99 13.42
CA GLU A 211 11.08 -0.76 12.93
C GLU A 211 10.15 0.46 13.02
N VAL A 212 8.87 0.26 13.34
CA VAL A 212 7.88 1.34 13.47
C VAL A 212 7.43 1.52 14.92
N VAL A 213 6.63 2.56 15.16
CA VAL A 213 5.97 2.81 16.44
C VAL A 213 4.46 2.84 16.21
N ARG A 214 3.74 2.08 17.01
CA ARG A 214 2.27 2.05 17.05
C ARG A 214 1.77 2.67 18.35
N GLY A 215 0.50 3.08 18.39
CA GLY A 215 -0.05 3.63 19.62
C GLY A 215 -1.49 4.11 19.52
N THR A 216 -1.98 4.63 20.64
CA THR A 216 -3.29 5.30 20.72
C THR A 216 -3.14 6.66 21.39
N ALA A 217 -3.96 7.61 20.98
CA ALA A 217 -4.15 8.90 21.64
C ALA A 217 -5.62 9.30 21.56
N ALA A 218 -6.12 10.04 22.54
CA ALA A 218 -7.47 10.58 22.48
C ALA A 218 -7.53 11.78 21.53
N SER A 219 -8.72 12.05 20.97
CA SER A 219 -9.02 13.25 20.16
C SER A 219 -7.99 13.58 19.07
N THR A 220 -7.59 12.57 18.28
CA THR A 220 -6.60 12.74 17.21
C THR A 220 -6.97 13.83 16.22
N PHE A 221 -5.98 14.46 15.59
CA PHE A 221 -6.15 15.53 14.62
C PHE A 221 -5.93 15.03 13.19
N THR A 222 -6.73 15.56 12.26
CA THR A 222 -6.52 15.35 10.82
C THR A 222 -6.12 16.68 10.16
N GLY A 223 -4.91 16.74 9.61
CA GLY A 223 -4.37 17.90 8.89
C GLY A 223 -2.85 18.05 9.02
N LYS A 224 -2.31 19.09 8.40
CA LYS A 224 -0.87 19.40 8.44
C LYS A 224 -0.53 20.24 9.66
N ILE A 225 0.50 19.81 10.40
CA ILE A 225 1.08 20.57 11.51
C ILE A 225 2.53 20.93 11.19
N GLY A 226 2.84 22.21 11.26
CA GLY A 226 4.19 22.77 11.25
C GLY A 226 4.55 23.37 12.61
N TRP A 227 5.80 23.22 13.01
CA TRP A 227 6.39 23.91 14.18
C TRP A 227 5.53 23.90 15.48
N PRO A 228 5.13 22.73 16.01
CA PRO A 228 4.46 22.68 17.32
C PRO A 228 5.42 23.16 18.44
N PHE A 229 4.93 24.00 19.35
CA PHE A 229 5.72 24.61 20.41
C PHE A 229 4.96 24.86 21.71
N VAL A 230 5.76 25.05 22.77
CA VAL A 230 5.33 25.38 24.13
C VAL A 230 6.24 26.50 24.66
N ALA A 231 5.64 27.59 25.12
CA ALA A 231 6.34 28.75 25.68
C ALA A 231 5.86 29.08 27.09
N HIS A 232 6.76 29.59 27.91
CA HIS A 232 6.45 30.12 29.23
C HIS A 232 5.97 31.57 29.09
N GLY A 233 4.83 31.87 29.73
CA GLY A 233 4.14 33.16 29.66
C GLY A 233 2.96 33.16 28.68
N VAL A 234 2.12 34.19 28.80
CA VAL A 234 1.06 34.50 27.83
C VAL A 234 1.68 35.31 26.69
N VAL A 235 1.78 34.71 25.49
CA VAL A 235 2.31 35.39 24.30
C VAL A 235 1.18 36.13 23.60
N GLY A 236 1.30 37.45 23.48
CA GLY A 236 0.28 38.29 22.85
C GLY A 236 0.33 38.33 21.32
N ASP A 237 -0.76 38.85 20.73
CA ASP A 237 -0.99 38.98 19.28
C ASP A 237 0.17 39.54 18.47
N GLU A 238 0.80 40.62 18.92
CA GLU A 238 1.87 41.27 18.15
C GLU A 238 3.07 40.32 17.95
N THR A 239 3.44 39.57 18.99
CA THR A 239 4.52 38.59 18.90
C THR A 239 4.12 37.43 18.00
N LEU A 240 2.90 36.90 18.16
CA LEU A 240 2.39 35.81 17.33
C LEU A 240 2.33 36.21 15.83
N ARG A 241 1.89 37.41 15.50
CA ARG A 241 1.85 37.90 14.11
C ARG A 241 3.22 37.96 13.46
N ARG A 242 4.24 38.35 14.24
CA ARG A 242 5.63 38.39 13.76
C ARG A 242 6.26 37.00 13.61
N MET A 243 5.76 36.02 14.36
CA MET A 243 6.10 34.61 14.13
C MET A 243 5.43 34.10 12.84
N ALA A 244 4.15 34.41 12.65
CA ALA A 244 3.39 34.02 11.45
C ALA A 244 4.01 34.56 10.15
N SER A 245 4.53 35.79 10.17
CA SER A 245 5.21 36.41 9.01
C SER A 245 6.65 35.95 8.80
N SER A 246 7.15 34.98 9.59
CA SER A 246 8.56 34.54 9.57
C SER A 246 9.60 35.66 9.81
N GLU A 247 9.18 36.83 10.33
CA GLU A 247 10.07 37.94 10.68
C GLU A 247 10.92 37.66 11.93
N ARG A 248 10.51 36.68 12.74
CA ARG A 248 11.27 36.21 13.91
C ARG A 248 11.33 34.69 13.97
N PRO A 249 12.53 34.09 14.08
CA PRO A 249 12.65 32.67 14.36
C PRO A 249 12.19 32.34 15.80
N LEU A 250 11.73 31.10 15.98
CA LEU A 250 11.04 30.62 17.19
C LEU A 250 11.95 30.58 18.45
N ASP A 251 13.27 30.60 18.26
CA ASP A 251 14.27 30.72 19.32
C ASP A 251 14.40 32.15 19.89
N GLN A 252 13.70 33.13 19.30
CA GLN A 252 13.71 34.55 19.67
C GLN A 252 12.32 35.08 20.08
N LEU A 253 11.54 34.28 20.82
CA LEU A 253 10.30 34.72 21.45
C LEU A 253 10.55 35.94 22.37
N GLY A 254 9.99 37.09 22.01
CA GLY A 254 10.03 38.30 22.85
C GLY A 254 8.86 38.29 23.83
N GLY A 255 9.16 38.28 25.13
CA GLY A 255 8.15 38.33 26.20
C GLY A 255 7.79 36.97 26.83
N GLY A 256 8.10 35.86 26.17
CA GLY A 256 7.98 34.50 26.70
C GLY A 256 9.24 33.67 26.40
N ARG A 257 9.60 32.72 27.27
CA ARG A 257 10.78 31.85 27.09
C ARG A 257 10.32 30.54 26.46
N LEU A 258 10.89 30.15 25.32
CA LEU A 258 10.65 28.84 24.72
C LEU A 258 10.92 27.74 25.75
N VAL A 259 9.91 26.92 26.04
CA VAL A 259 10.04 25.73 26.89
C VAL A 259 10.47 24.56 26.03
N GLY A 260 9.79 24.34 24.90
CA GLY A 260 10.12 23.28 23.96
C GLY A 260 9.42 23.46 22.61
N ALA A 261 10.03 22.97 21.54
CA ALA A 261 9.43 22.88 20.22
C ALA A 261 10.00 21.68 19.45
N TRP A 262 9.31 21.28 18.38
CA TRP A 262 9.76 20.19 17.51
C TRP A 262 9.98 20.65 16.08
N ASN A 263 11.16 20.37 15.55
CA ASN A 263 11.48 20.62 14.16
C ASN A 263 11.00 19.44 13.31
N VAL A 264 9.83 19.62 12.71
CA VAL A 264 9.17 18.64 11.83
C VAL A 264 9.67 18.69 10.38
N ALA A 265 10.63 19.56 10.05
CA ALA A 265 11.35 19.48 8.78
C ALA A 265 12.25 18.25 8.79
N GLN A 266 11.95 17.24 7.98
CA GLN A 266 12.77 16.02 7.90
C GLN A 266 13.68 16.02 6.65
N PRO A 267 15.02 16.06 6.80
CA PRO A 267 15.96 16.02 5.67
C PRO A 267 16.71 14.67 5.49
N GLY A 268 16.24 13.51 6.00
CA GLY A 268 17.06 12.29 6.10
C GLY A 268 16.36 10.96 5.76
N ARG A 269 17.14 9.97 5.27
CA ARG A 269 16.79 8.54 5.10
C ARG A 269 16.82 7.76 6.45
N GLY A 270 16.51 8.45 7.55
CA GLY A 270 16.64 7.93 8.91
C GLY A 270 15.35 7.34 9.44
N ALA A 271 15.38 6.95 10.71
CA ALA A 271 14.23 6.49 11.49
C ALA A 271 13.11 7.56 11.48
N LEU A 272 12.11 7.36 10.60
CA LEU A 272 11.04 8.32 10.31
C LEU A 272 10.21 8.67 11.55
N GLU A 273 10.25 7.83 12.58
CA GLU A 273 9.51 8.04 13.82
C GLU A 273 10.11 9.14 14.71
N ASN A 274 11.35 9.59 14.47
CA ASN A 274 12.02 10.54 15.36
C ASN A 274 11.95 11.99 14.86
N VAL A 275 11.51 12.89 15.72
CA VAL A 275 11.45 14.34 15.44
C VAL A 275 12.41 15.08 16.36
N THR A 276 13.22 15.96 15.77
CA THR A 276 14.24 16.71 16.51
C THR A 276 13.59 17.75 17.43
N ALA A 277 14.02 17.76 18.70
CA ALA A 277 13.56 18.72 19.70
C ALA A 277 14.45 19.98 19.76
N ILE A 278 13.83 21.09 20.17
CA ILE A 278 14.47 22.39 20.42
C ILE A 278 14.05 22.86 21.82
N GLY A 279 14.99 23.27 22.65
CA GLY A 279 14.73 23.77 24.01
C GLY A 279 14.78 22.69 25.09
N GLY A 280 13.97 22.82 26.14
CA GLY A 280 13.92 21.96 27.32
C GLY A 280 13.01 20.73 27.16
N VAL A 281 12.91 20.16 25.96
CA VAL A 281 12.06 18.99 25.66
C VAL A 281 12.87 17.89 24.99
N GLY A 282 12.45 16.64 25.18
CA GLY A 282 13.00 15.47 24.51
C GLY A 282 12.52 15.35 23.06
N ALA A 283 13.23 14.54 22.27
CA ALA A 283 12.84 14.22 20.89
C ALA A 283 11.40 13.72 20.82
N GLY A 284 10.71 14.09 19.75
CA GLY A 284 9.37 13.59 19.47
C GLY A 284 9.42 12.18 18.88
N LEU A 285 8.45 11.35 19.25
CA LEU A 285 8.24 10.01 18.74
C LEU A 285 6.89 9.93 18.03
N LEU A 286 6.90 9.80 16.71
CA LEU A 286 5.71 9.66 15.88
C LEU A 286 5.18 8.23 15.96
N ALA A 287 3.88 8.10 16.12
CA ALA A 287 3.17 6.82 16.16
C ALA A 287 2.20 6.70 14.98
N ASN A 288 2.00 5.47 14.52
CA ASN A 288 1.12 5.10 13.41
C ASN A 288 1.49 5.72 12.04
N LEU A 289 2.73 6.20 11.89
CA LEU A 289 3.32 6.65 10.62
C LEU A 289 2.55 7.80 9.91
N PRO A 290 2.50 9.02 10.51
CA PRO A 290 1.99 10.20 9.82
C PRO A 290 2.85 10.55 8.60
N THR A 291 2.30 11.28 7.64
CA THR A 291 2.96 11.56 6.36
C THR A 291 3.97 12.72 6.45
N PRO A 292 5.29 12.47 6.38
CA PRO A 292 6.29 13.53 6.30
C PRO A 292 6.56 13.93 4.85
N GLY A 293 7.46 14.89 4.64
CA GLY A 293 7.82 15.33 3.28
C GLY A 293 6.69 16.04 2.56
N VAL A 294 5.76 16.65 3.31
CA VAL A 294 4.64 17.46 2.79
C VAL A 294 4.98 18.94 2.85
N THR A 295 4.34 19.73 2.01
CA THR A 295 4.55 21.19 1.94
C THR A 295 4.23 21.83 3.30
N GLY A 296 5.10 22.74 3.72
CA GLY A 296 4.88 23.62 4.87
C GLY A 296 4.44 25.00 4.42
N HIS A 297 4.13 25.87 5.39
CA HIS A 297 3.70 27.25 5.16
C HIS A 297 4.67 28.09 4.30
N ALA A 298 5.96 27.74 4.29
CA ALA A 298 7.00 28.46 3.55
C ALA A 298 7.21 27.95 2.11
N TRP A 299 6.46 26.94 1.67
CA TRP A 299 6.58 26.41 0.31
C TRP A 299 6.11 27.44 -0.71
N ASN A 300 6.99 27.77 -1.66
CA ASN A 300 6.75 28.81 -2.65
C ASN A 300 6.59 28.27 -4.09
N GLY A 301 6.64 26.95 -4.27
CA GLY A 301 6.47 26.31 -5.57
C GLY A 301 7.71 26.22 -6.45
N GLU A 302 8.87 26.74 -6.01
CA GLU A 302 10.10 26.73 -6.82
C GLU A 302 10.84 25.38 -6.76
N ILE A 303 10.76 24.69 -5.61
CA ILE A 303 11.43 23.40 -5.36
C ILE A 303 10.37 22.35 -5.04
N HIS A 304 10.37 21.26 -5.81
CA HIS A 304 9.37 20.17 -5.75
C HIS A 304 9.90 18.91 -5.05
N HIS A 305 11.07 19.01 -4.46
CA HIS A 305 11.76 17.92 -3.78
C HIS A 305 12.03 18.30 -2.32
N PHE A 306 11.37 17.61 -1.39
CA PHE A 306 11.45 17.95 0.03
C PHE A 306 12.88 17.88 0.60
N TRP A 307 13.73 17.01 0.06
CA TRP A 307 15.13 16.89 0.47
C TRP A 307 16.03 18.04 0.00
N GLU A 308 15.61 18.81 -1.01
CA GLU A 308 16.36 19.97 -1.53
C GLU A 308 15.99 21.27 -0.81
N ALA A 309 14.75 21.37 -0.30
CA ALA A 309 14.26 22.52 0.47
C ALA A 309 13.55 22.12 1.77
N PRO A 310 14.22 21.47 2.75
CA PRO A 310 13.56 20.95 3.95
C PRO A 310 12.76 21.99 4.74
N THR A 311 13.18 23.25 4.74
CA THR A 311 12.47 24.35 5.41
C THR A 311 11.13 24.70 4.75
N GLN A 312 10.97 24.43 3.45
CA GLN A 312 9.71 24.58 2.73
C GLN A 312 8.78 23.38 2.92
N TYR A 313 9.31 22.26 3.42
CA TYR A 313 8.58 21.02 3.71
C TYR A 313 8.56 20.73 5.21
N ALA A 314 8.51 21.81 6.01
CA ALA A 314 8.54 21.77 7.46
C ALA A 314 7.16 21.50 8.07
N ALA A 315 6.48 20.46 7.59
CA ALA A 315 5.20 20.00 8.08
C ALA A 315 5.12 18.47 8.04
N ILE A 316 4.25 17.92 8.89
CA ILE A 316 3.82 16.53 8.87
C ILE A 316 2.29 16.54 8.77
N HIS A 317 1.74 15.66 7.92
CA HIS A 317 0.31 15.45 7.81
C HIS A 317 -0.11 14.28 8.70
N PHE A 318 -0.96 14.57 9.68
CA PHE A 318 -1.53 13.59 10.58
C PHE A 318 -2.93 13.22 10.12
N HIS A 319 -3.30 11.95 10.18
CA HIS A 319 -4.66 11.49 9.90
C HIS A 319 -5.17 10.63 11.05
N ASP A 320 -6.47 10.74 11.31
CA ASP A 320 -7.22 9.91 12.26
C ASP A 320 -7.41 8.45 11.84
N THR A 321 -6.95 8.10 10.63
CA THR A 321 -7.13 6.82 9.96
C THR A 321 -5.79 6.12 9.67
N ASP A 322 -4.66 6.73 10.00
CA ASP A 322 -3.34 6.12 9.81
C ASP A 322 -3.20 4.86 10.70
N VAL A 323 -2.76 3.76 10.09
CA VAL A 323 -2.53 2.46 10.74
C VAL A 323 -1.25 1.85 10.19
N VAL A 324 -0.30 1.54 11.08
CA VAL A 324 0.97 0.87 10.72
C VAL A 324 1.05 -0.56 11.25
N ASP A 325 0.27 -0.86 12.28
CA ASP A 325 0.10 -2.17 12.91
C ASP A 325 -1.27 -2.10 13.60
N ALA A 326 -2.08 -3.16 13.52
CA ALA A 326 -3.38 -3.19 14.18
C ALA A 326 -3.28 -3.17 15.70
N GLY A 327 -2.13 -3.50 16.30
CA GLY A 327 -1.94 -3.38 17.76
C GLY A 327 -2.55 -4.53 18.55
N TRP A 328 -3.01 -5.59 17.89
CA TRP A 328 -3.59 -6.74 18.57
C TRP A 328 -2.55 -7.52 19.37
N ALA A 329 -2.97 -8.06 20.51
CA ALA A 329 -2.22 -9.03 21.26
C ALA A 329 -2.09 -10.34 20.46
N GLN A 330 -0.89 -10.90 20.48
CA GLN A 330 -0.60 -12.19 19.88
C GLN A 330 -1.49 -13.26 20.50
N SER A 331 -2.20 -14.02 19.66
CA SER A 331 -3.08 -15.09 20.10
C SER A 331 -2.32 -16.40 20.27
N ILE A 332 -1.48 -16.76 19.30
CA ILE A 332 -0.62 -17.96 19.33
C ILE A 332 0.71 -17.73 18.60
N GLU A 333 1.68 -18.58 18.89
CA GLU A 333 2.92 -18.75 18.13
C GLU A 333 3.17 -20.24 17.91
N GLY A 334 3.63 -20.62 16.72
CA GLY A 334 4.07 -21.99 16.43
C GLY A 334 5.17 -22.00 15.38
N THR A 335 6.03 -23.01 15.40
CA THR A 335 7.15 -23.12 14.45
C THR A 335 6.71 -23.91 13.22
N LEU A 336 7.02 -23.42 12.02
CA LEU A 336 6.79 -24.15 10.77
C LEU A 336 7.67 -25.41 10.71
N PRO A 337 7.20 -26.53 10.10
CA PRO A 337 8.05 -27.69 9.86
C PRO A 337 9.32 -27.31 9.08
N ARG A 338 10.46 -27.90 9.45
CA ARG A 338 11.78 -27.57 8.85
C ARG A 338 11.96 -28.13 7.44
N ASP A 339 11.16 -29.13 7.09
CA ASP A 339 11.12 -29.80 5.80
C ASP A 339 9.90 -29.35 4.97
N LEU A 340 9.22 -28.28 5.40
CA LEU A 340 8.09 -27.72 4.66
C LEU A 340 8.56 -27.24 3.28
N PRO A 341 7.98 -27.74 2.18
CA PRO A 341 8.32 -27.26 0.84
C PRO A 341 7.96 -25.79 0.67
N SER A 342 8.63 -25.13 -0.28
CA SER A 342 8.19 -23.80 -0.71
C SER A 342 6.78 -23.88 -1.32
N GLY A 343 5.97 -22.86 -1.05
CA GLY A 343 4.59 -22.82 -1.53
C GLY A 343 3.73 -21.79 -0.82
N VAL A 344 2.42 -21.94 -1.00
CA VAL A 344 1.40 -21.08 -0.42
C VAL A 344 0.67 -21.84 0.68
N TYR A 345 0.61 -21.22 1.86
CA TYR A 345 0.07 -21.81 3.08
C TYR A 345 -0.85 -20.82 3.77
N GLY A 346 -1.56 -21.28 4.79
CA GLY A 346 -2.33 -20.41 5.66
C GLY A 346 -2.56 -21.00 7.04
N LEU A 347 -2.88 -20.13 7.99
CA LEU A 347 -3.44 -20.52 9.27
C LEU A 347 -4.97 -20.40 9.17
N LYS A 348 -5.65 -21.54 9.17
CA LYS A 348 -7.11 -21.60 9.18
C LYS A 348 -7.61 -21.54 10.61
N VAL A 349 -8.22 -20.42 10.98
CA VAL A 349 -8.88 -20.20 12.28
C VAL A 349 -10.34 -20.56 12.14
N SER A 350 -10.91 -21.27 13.11
CA SER A 350 -12.33 -21.66 13.08
C SER A 350 -13.01 -21.42 14.43
N VAL A 351 -14.19 -20.81 14.39
CA VAL A 351 -15.09 -20.59 15.53
C VAL A 351 -16.48 -21.10 15.14
N GLY A 352 -16.85 -22.29 15.63
CA GLY A 352 -18.07 -22.95 15.16
C GLY A 352 -17.98 -23.25 13.67
N ASP A 353 -18.91 -22.69 12.88
CA ASP A 353 -18.95 -22.84 11.42
C ASP A 353 -18.25 -21.67 10.69
N GLU A 354 -17.84 -20.63 11.41
CA GLU A 354 -17.13 -19.48 10.84
C GLU A 354 -15.64 -19.79 10.73
N THR A 355 -15.04 -19.48 9.57
CA THR A 355 -13.62 -19.71 9.32
C THR A 355 -12.95 -18.50 8.67
N ASP A 356 -11.72 -18.24 9.07
CA ASP A 356 -10.83 -17.26 8.43
C ASP A 356 -9.48 -17.92 8.16
N THR A 357 -9.06 -17.95 6.90
CA THR A 357 -7.77 -18.55 6.51
C THR A 357 -6.81 -17.44 6.11
N VAL A 358 -5.85 -17.14 7.00
CA VAL A 358 -4.85 -16.10 6.73
C VAL A 358 -3.74 -16.71 5.88
N PRO A 359 -3.57 -16.26 4.63
CA PRO A 359 -2.53 -16.81 3.79
C PRO A 359 -1.17 -16.19 4.06
N PHE A 360 -0.12 -16.96 3.79
CA PHE A 360 1.26 -16.53 3.75
C PHE A 360 2.07 -17.43 2.80
N CYS A 361 3.21 -16.95 2.36
CA CYS A 361 4.16 -17.72 1.55
C CYS A 361 5.19 -18.41 2.44
N VAL A 362 5.58 -19.63 2.07
CA VAL A 362 6.80 -20.26 2.58
C VAL A 362 7.84 -20.21 1.47
N CYS A 363 8.85 -19.36 1.62
CA CYS A 363 9.94 -19.19 0.68
C CYS A 363 10.99 -20.29 0.86
N PRO A 364 11.69 -20.71 -0.20
CA PRO A 364 12.81 -21.61 -0.02
C PRO A 364 13.91 -20.89 0.79
N PRO A 365 14.73 -21.61 1.57
CA PRO A 365 15.85 -21.00 2.26
C PRO A 365 16.74 -20.26 1.27
N ARG A 366 17.08 -18.99 1.56
CA ARG A 366 17.82 -18.11 0.63
C ARG A 366 19.10 -18.73 0.04
N THR A 367 19.72 -19.66 0.76
CA THR A 367 21.00 -20.29 0.37
C THR A 367 20.84 -21.60 -0.41
N SER A 368 19.62 -22.12 -0.55
CA SER A 368 19.37 -23.43 -1.14
C SER A 368 18.00 -23.48 -1.82
N PRO A 369 17.78 -22.73 -2.92
CA PRO A 369 16.58 -22.87 -3.74
C PRO A 369 16.46 -24.32 -4.24
N ALA A 370 15.23 -24.84 -4.28
CA ALA A 370 14.99 -26.26 -4.49
C ALA A 370 14.62 -26.59 -5.94
N ASN A 371 14.06 -25.61 -6.67
CA ASN A 371 13.45 -25.83 -7.97
C ASN A 371 14.04 -24.94 -9.06
N LYS A 372 13.76 -25.28 -10.33
CA LYS A 372 14.20 -24.50 -11.50
C LYS A 372 13.30 -23.30 -11.81
N VAL A 373 12.06 -23.34 -11.33
CA VAL A 373 11.02 -22.35 -11.59
C VAL A 373 10.72 -21.65 -10.27
N VAL A 374 10.60 -20.33 -10.31
CA VAL A 374 10.09 -19.53 -9.18
C VAL A 374 8.92 -18.65 -9.61
N VAL A 375 7.88 -18.61 -8.79
CA VAL A 375 6.76 -17.68 -8.93
C VAL A 375 6.94 -16.54 -7.94
N VAL A 376 6.89 -15.30 -8.42
CA VAL A 376 6.94 -14.09 -7.58
C VAL A 376 5.52 -13.59 -7.36
N LEU A 377 5.03 -13.72 -6.12
CA LEU A 377 3.71 -13.22 -5.72
C LEU A 377 3.75 -11.71 -5.47
N PRO A 378 2.84 -10.92 -6.08
CA PRO A 378 2.87 -9.47 -6.03
C PRO A 378 2.34 -8.88 -4.72
N THR A 379 3.01 -9.18 -3.60
CA THR A 379 2.60 -8.73 -2.26
C THR A 379 2.55 -7.22 -2.10
N PHE A 380 3.32 -6.45 -2.87
CA PHE A 380 3.22 -4.98 -2.82
C PHE A 380 1.91 -4.51 -3.44
N THR A 381 1.43 -5.18 -4.49
CA THR A 381 0.08 -4.96 -5.02
C THR A 381 -0.99 -5.34 -3.99
N TYR A 382 -0.83 -6.46 -3.28
CA TYR A 382 -1.81 -6.82 -2.24
C TYR A 382 -1.92 -5.75 -1.17
N LEU A 383 -0.80 -5.18 -0.73
CA LEU A 383 -0.79 -4.09 0.24
C LEU A 383 -1.38 -2.80 -0.34
N ALA A 384 -1.13 -2.49 -1.61
CA ALA A 384 -1.71 -1.30 -2.23
C ALA A 384 -3.24 -1.38 -2.32
N TYR A 385 -3.80 -2.57 -2.55
CA TYR A 385 -5.25 -2.82 -2.59
C TYR A 385 -5.85 -3.25 -1.24
N ALA A 386 -5.06 -3.38 -0.19
CA ALA A 386 -5.49 -3.98 1.08
C ALA A 386 -6.68 -3.24 1.68
N ASN A 387 -7.82 -3.94 1.80
CA ASN A 387 -9.10 -3.42 2.30
C ASN A 387 -9.62 -2.22 1.49
N GLU A 388 -9.52 -2.26 0.16
CA GLU A 388 -10.10 -1.22 -0.69
C GLU A 388 -11.63 -1.23 -0.63
N ALA A 389 -12.21 -0.02 -0.65
CA ALA A 389 -13.65 0.20 -0.59
C ALA A 389 -14.15 1.01 -1.80
N LEU A 390 -13.55 0.83 -2.99
CA LEU A 390 -13.90 1.60 -4.19
C LEU A 390 -15.38 1.44 -4.59
N PHE A 391 -16.00 0.32 -4.21
CA PHE A 391 -17.44 0.08 -4.40
C PHE A 391 -18.35 1.10 -3.68
N GLU A 392 -17.86 1.84 -2.67
CA GLU A 392 -18.64 2.92 -2.03
C GLU A 392 -18.81 4.14 -2.93
N GLY A 393 -17.91 4.34 -3.90
CA GLY A 393 -17.90 5.50 -4.79
C GLY A 393 -18.08 5.18 -6.28
N MET A 394 -18.02 3.90 -6.67
CA MET A 394 -18.05 3.47 -8.06
C MET A 394 -19.44 2.96 -8.48
N ASP A 395 -19.92 3.43 -9.63
CA ASP A 395 -21.13 2.91 -10.27
C ASP A 395 -20.75 1.79 -11.24
N GLY A 396 -21.13 0.55 -10.91
CA GLY A 396 -20.87 -0.63 -11.73
C GLY A 396 -21.56 -0.58 -13.09
N GLU A 397 -22.76 0.02 -13.20
CA GLU A 397 -23.47 0.12 -14.48
C GLU A 397 -22.70 1.02 -15.46
N VAL A 398 -22.06 2.07 -14.94
CA VAL A 398 -21.20 2.97 -15.73
C VAL A 398 -19.86 2.32 -16.05
N THR A 399 -19.31 1.53 -15.13
CA THR A 399 -17.93 1.03 -15.20
C THR A 399 -17.80 -0.28 -15.98
N GLY A 400 -18.74 -1.20 -15.83
CA GLY A 400 -18.72 -2.52 -16.48
C GLY A 400 -20.06 -2.93 -17.11
N GLY A 401 -21.11 -2.11 -16.98
CA GLY A 401 -22.44 -2.43 -17.50
C GLY A 401 -23.23 -3.42 -16.62
N ALA A 402 -22.80 -3.65 -15.38
CA ALA A 402 -23.45 -4.54 -14.42
C ALA A 402 -23.33 -3.97 -12.99
N PRO A 403 -24.28 -4.25 -12.09
CA PRO A 403 -24.19 -3.80 -10.71
C PRO A 403 -23.00 -4.42 -9.98
N VAL A 404 -22.56 -3.75 -8.91
CA VAL A 404 -21.52 -4.25 -8.01
C VAL A 404 -22.08 -5.22 -6.97
N HIS A 405 -21.26 -6.16 -6.53
CA HIS A 405 -21.64 -7.24 -5.60
C HIS A 405 -20.62 -7.37 -4.45
N PRO A 406 -20.52 -6.39 -3.53
CA PRO A 406 -19.66 -6.50 -2.36
C PRO A 406 -20.10 -7.66 -1.46
N ASN A 407 -19.14 -8.50 -1.08
CA ASN A 407 -19.38 -9.64 -0.20
C ASN A 407 -19.38 -9.22 1.29
N GLU A 408 -19.63 -10.16 2.21
CA GLU A 408 -19.69 -9.82 3.64
C GLU A 408 -18.35 -9.30 4.19
N SER A 409 -17.21 -9.77 3.66
CA SER A 409 -15.89 -9.33 4.10
C SER A 409 -15.53 -7.95 3.54
N ASP A 410 -15.93 -7.63 2.30
CA ASP A 410 -15.87 -6.27 1.75
C ASP A 410 -16.65 -5.29 2.64
N LEU A 411 -17.85 -5.66 3.08
CA LEU A 411 -18.67 -4.79 3.94
C LEU A 411 -18.15 -4.72 5.39
N ALA A 412 -17.38 -5.72 5.85
CA ALA A 412 -16.94 -5.84 7.23
C ALA A 412 -15.96 -4.74 7.68
N HIS A 413 -15.08 -4.30 6.78
CA HIS A 413 -14.04 -3.31 7.10
C HIS A 413 -14.52 -1.86 6.92
N VAL A 414 -15.57 -1.63 6.13
CA VAL A 414 -16.11 -0.30 5.83
C VAL A 414 -16.54 0.42 7.11
N GLY A 415 -16.00 1.63 7.30
CA GLY A 415 -16.24 2.45 8.48
C GLY A 415 -15.54 1.98 9.76
N ASN A 416 -14.80 0.87 9.73
CA ASN A 416 -14.02 0.38 10.85
C ASN A 416 -12.51 0.68 10.67
N ARG A 417 -12.03 1.68 11.41
CA ARG A 417 -10.64 2.15 11.32
C ARG A 417 -9.60 1.11 11.72
N THR A 418 -9.95 0.06 12.45
CA THR A 418 -8.99 -0.98 12.87
C THR A 418 -8.45 -1.80 11.70
N PHE A 419 -9.15 -1.78 10.55
CA PHE A 419 -8.67 -2.42 9.32
C PHE A 419 -7.69 -1.54 8.53
N GLY A 420 -7.58 -0.25 8.85
CA GLY A 420 -6.89 0.74 8.03
C GLY A 420 -7.52 0.92 6.64
N LEU A 421 -6.86 1.69 5.77
CA LEU A 421 -7.33 2.03 4.42
C LEU A 421 -6.42 1.42 3.33
N SER A 422 -6.94 1.32 2.11
CA SER A 422 -6.17 0.98 0.90
C SER A 422 -5.46 2.21 0.34
N GLN A 423 -4.39 2.01 -0.44
CA GLN A 423 -3.75 3.09 -1.22
C GLN A 423 -4.60 3.55 -2.43
N TYR A 424 -5.76 2.93 -2.64
CA TYR A 424 -6.79 3.42 -3.54
C TYR A 424 -7.81 4.35 -2.83
N ASP A 425 -7.83 4.36 -1.50
CA ASP A 425 -8.76 5.17 -0.72
C ASP A 425 -8.20 6.56 -0.41
N LYS A 426 -9.04 7.36 0.24
CA LYS A 426 -8.70 8.68 0.79
C LYS A 426 -8.92 8.66 2.29
N HIS A 427 -8.08 9.41 3.01
CA HIS A 427 -8.31 9.74 4.41
C HIS A 427 -9.59 10.56 4.57
N SER A 428 -9.99 10.75 5.83
CA SER A 428 -11.23 11.47 6.18
C SER A 428 -11.25 12.93 5.72
N ASP A 429 -10.10 13.53 5.43
CA ASP A 429 -9.97 14.88 4.90
C ASP A 429 -9.89 14.96 3.37
N GLY A 430 -9.89 13.81 2.67
CA GLY A 430 -9.84 13.70 1.22
C GLY A 430 -8.44 13.50 0.62
N ASP A 431 -7.38 13.56 1.43
CA ASP A 431 -6.02 13.29 0.97
C ASP A 431 -5.82 11.78 0.71
N GLY A 432 -4.94 11.46 -0.24
CA GLY A 432 -4.68 10.08 -0.62
C GLY A 432 -3.87 9.30 0.41
N VAL A 433 -4.17 8.01 0.58
CA VAL A 433 -3.43 7.11 1.46
C VAL A 433 -2.09 6.73 0.82
N VAL A 434 -0.98 7.15 1.43
CA VAL A 434 0.37 6.94 0.87
C VAL A 434 1.08 5.71 1.44
N PHE A 435 0.72 5.25 2.64
CA PHE A 435 1.34 4.09 3.30
C PHE A 435 0.33 2.95 3.45
N SER A 436 0.81 1.71 3.31
CA SER A 436 0.03 0.52 3.63
C SER A 436 0.90 -0.54 4.31
N SER A 437 0.38 -1.12 5.39
CA SER A 437 1.07 -2.12 6.21
C SER A 437 0.45 -3.51 6.07
N ALA A 438 1.30 -4.54 6.18
CA ALA A 438 0.91 -5.95 6.25
C ALA A 438 0.38 -6.38 7.63
N SER A 439 0.73 -5.69 8.72
CA SER A 439 0.39 -6.12 10.08
C SER A 439 -0.99 -5.67 10.54
N ARG A 440 -2.00 -5.99 9.73
CA ARG A 440 -3.42 -5.73 9.98
C ARG A 440 -4.27 -6.80 9.28
N PRO A 441 -5.54 -6.99 9.64
CA PRO A 441 -6.43 -7.88 8.88
C PRO A 441 -6.67 -7.33 7.47
N ILE A 442 -6.35 -8.11 6.42
CA ILE A 442 -6.54 -7.72 5.00
C ILE A 442 -7.59 -8.61 4.31
N VAL A 443 -8.87 -8.24 4.39
CA VAL A 443 -10.01 -9.12 4.05
C VAL A 443 -10.03 -9.58 2.60
N ASN A 444 -9.48 -8.78 1.69
CA ASN A 444 -9.39 -9.07 0.26
C ASN A 444 -8.07 -9.77 -0.14
N MET A 445 -7.32 -10.32 0.82
CA MET A 445 -6.15 -11.18 0.58
C MET A 445 -6.43 -12.67 0.85
N ARG A 446 -7.68 -13.06 1.15
CA ARG A 446 -8.03 -14.48 1.39
C ARG A 446 -8.05 -15.29 0.08
N HIS A 447 -7.77 -16.59 0.16
CA HIS A 447 -7.73 -17.46 -1.03
C HIS A 447 -9.10 -17.65 -1.69
N ASP A 448 -10.17 -17.51 -0.91
CA ASP A 448 -11.57 -17.60 -1.32
C ASP A 448 -12.20 -16.22 -1.62
N TYR A 449 -11.40 -15.16 -1.64
CA TYR A 449 -11.89 -13.82 -1.95
C TYR A 449 -12.36 -13.71 -3.41
N SER A 450 -13.61 -13.27 -3.60
CA SER A 450 -14.19 -12.92 -4.89
C SER A 450 -14.41 -11.40 -4.97
N MET A 451 -13.88 -10.78 -6.01
CA MET A 451 -13.95 -9.33 -6.20
C MET A 451 -15.38 -8.87 -6.48
N TRP A 452 -15.80 -7.81 -5.79
CA TRP A 452 -17.13 -7.22 -5.93
C TRP A 452 -17.50 -6.73 -7.33
N LEU A 453 -16.52 -6.46 -8.21
CA LEU A 453 -16.76 -5.93 -9.55
C LEU A 453 -16.93 -7.02 -10.61
N SER A 454 -16.15 -8.10 -10.51
CA SER A 454 -16.06 -9.14 -11.55
C SER A 454 -16.56 -10.52 -11.10
N GLU A 455 -16.89 -10.67 -9.81
CA GLU A 455 -17.29 -11.93 -9.18
C GLU A 455 -16.31 -13.09 -9.45
N SER A 456 -15.02 -12.75 -9.52
CA SER A 456 -13.92 -13.68 -9.79
C SER A 456 -12.72 -13.39 -8.89
N GLY A 457 -11.69 -14.24 -8.94
CA GLY A 457 -10.47 -14.03 -8.17
C GLY A 457 -9.76 -12.72 -8.53
N ARG A 458 -9.20 -12.02 -7.53
CA ARG A 458 -8.44 -10.77 -7.67
C ARG A 458 -7.36 -10.71 -6.60
N GLY A 459 -6.21 -10.11 -6.91
CA GLY A 459 -5.07 -10.08 -6.00
C GLY A 459 -4.64 -11.50 -5.65
N PHE A 460 -4.50 -11.81 -4.36
CA PHE A 460 -4.02 -13.11 -3.92
C PHE A 460 -4.87 -14.31 -4.43
N SER A 461 -6.20 -14.19 -4.47
CA SER A 461 -7.05 -15.30 -4.93
C SER A 461 -6.90 -15.56 -6.43
N ALA A 462 -6.57 -14.55 -7.24
CA ALA A 462 -6.27 -14.74 -8.67
C ALA A 462 -4.97 -15.51 -8.89
N GLU A 463 -3.99 -15.40 -7.99
CA GLU A 463 -2.74 -16.14 -8.12
C GLU A 463 -2.92 -17.64 -7.97
N MET A 464 -4.00 -18.07 -7.29
CA MET A 464 -4.29 -19.50 -7.13
C MET A 464 -4.62 -20.18 -8.46
N TYR A 465 -5.07 -19.43 -9.47
CA TYR A 465 -5.23 -19.96 -10.83
C TYR A 465 -3.89 -20.47 -11.41
N LEU A 466 -2.82 -19.71 -11.22
CA LEU A 466 -1.47 -20.08 -11.68
C LEU A 466 -0.89 -21.21 -10.82
N ILE A 467 -1.02 -21.11 -9.50
CA ILE A 467 -0.49 -22.11 -8.56
C ILE A 467 -1.15 -23.49 -8.77
N GLU A 468 -2.47 -23.53 -8.93
CA GLU A 468 -3.18 -24.77 -9.23
C GLU A 468 -2.78 -25.31 -10.60
N TRP A 469 -2.64 -24.45 -11.62
CA TRP A 469 -2.24 -24.89 -12.97
C TRP A 469 -0.85 -25.52 -12.97
N LEU A 470 0.15 -24.87 -12.36
CA LEU A 470 1.51 -25.41 -12.23
C LEU A 470 1.51 -26.78 -11.52
N THR A 471 0.70 -26.92 -10.47
CA THR A 471 0.52 -28.17 -9.74
C THR A 471 -0.11 -29.25 -10.63
N SER A 472 -1.11 -28.89 -11.45
CA SER A 472 -1.82 -29.81 -12.34
C SER A 472 -0.96 -30.39 -13.47
N ILE A 473 0.06 -29.65 -13.92
CA ILE A 473 1.00 -30.08 -14.97
C ILE A 473 2.29 -30.71 -14.40
N ASP A 474 2.34 -30.95 -13.09
CA ASP A 474 3.46 -31.60 -12.39
C ASP A 474 4.81 -30.90 -12.65
N VAL A 475 4.82 -29.56 -12.60
CA VAL A 475 6.04 -28.76 -12.64
C VAL A 475 6.41 -28.34 -11.23
N PRO A 476 7.56 -28.74 -10.68
CA PRO A 476 8.04 -28.24 -9.39
C PRO A 476 8.44 -26.77 -9.47
N PHE A 477 7.99 -25.97 -8.50
CA PHE A 477 8.30 -24.55 -8.40
C PHE A 477 8.50 -24.13 -6.95
N ASP A 478 9.30 -23.08 -6.76
CA ASP A 478 9.37 -22.31 -5.52
C ASP A 478 8.44 -21.09 -5.62
N VAL A 479 8.07 -20.53 -4.48
CA VAL A 479 7.31 -19.29 -4.37
C VAL A 479 8.09 -18.30 -3.52
N ILE A 480 8.23 -17.07 -4.01
CA ILE A 480 8.73 -15.93 -3.25
C ILE A 480 7.74 -14.77 -3.36
N THR A 481 7.92 -13.74 -2.54
CA THR A 481 7.13 -12.51 -2.65
C THR A 481 7.95 -11.35 -3.22
N ASP A 482 7.30 -10.22 -3.51
CA ASP A 482 7.97 -8.97 -3.82
C ASP A 482 8.97 -8.57 -2.72
N HIS A 483 8.68 -8.88 -1.44
CA HIS A 483 9.59 -8.53 -0.35
C HIS A 483 10.92 -9.27 -0.44
N GLU A 484 10.90 -10.58 -0.71
CA GLU A 484 12.12 -11.36 -0.94
C GLU A 484 12.85 -10.89 -2.20
N LEU A 485 12.14 -10.61 -3.29
CA LEU A 485 12.77 -10.08 -4.50
C LEU A 485 13.46 -8.73 -4.24
N HIS A 486 12.79 -7.84 -3.50
CA HIS A 486 13.33 -6.55 -3.07
C HIS A 486 14.59 -6.72 -2.21
N ALA A 487 14.55 -7.63 -1.23
CA ALA A 487 15.61 -7.78 -0.23
C ALA A 487 16.79 -8.66 -0.70
N TRP A 488 16.56 -9.65 -1.56
CA TRP A 488 17.56 -10.65 -1.94
C TRP A 488 18.22 -10.36 -3.29
N GLY A 489 17.49 -9.70 -4.19
CA GLY A 489 17.96 -9.22 -5.48
C GLY A 489 18.28 -10.31 -6.51
N SER A 490 18.84 -9.88 -7.64
CA SER A 490 19.20 -10.73 -8.80
C SER A 490 20.09 -11.92 -8.47
N GLY A 491 21.01 -11.79 -7.51
CA GLY A 491 21.90 -12.86 -7.09
C GLY A 491 21.14 -14.10 -6.62
N PHE A 492 19.98 -13.93 -5.98
CA PHE A 492 19.09 -15.04 -5.64
C PHE A 492 18.40 -15.62 -6.88
N LEU A 493 17.87 -14.75 -7.76
CA LEU A 493 17.20 -15.17 -9.00
C LEU A 493 18.10 -15.98 -9.95
N SER A 494 19.41 -15.74 -9.93
CA SER A 494 20.38 -16.47 -10.78
C SER A 494 20.40 -17.99 -10.55
N SER A 495 19.78 -18.47 -9.47
CA SER A 495 19.65 -19.91 -9.18
C SER A 495 18.46 -20.56 -9.90
N TYR A 496 17.59 -19.78 -10.53
CA TYR A 496 16.42 -20.24 -11.26
C TYR A 496 16.64 -20.15 -12.77
N GLU A 497 16.06 -21.11 -13.50
CA GLU A 497 16.01 -21.08 -14.96
C GLU A 497 14.87 -20.21 -15.46
N VAL A 498 13.77 -20.11 -14.68
CA VAL A 498 12.55 -19.38 -15.04
C VAL A 498 12.01 -18.60 -13.84
N VAL A 499 11.76 -17.31 -14.05
CA VAL A 499 11.02 -16.44 -13.13
C VAL A 499 9.65 -16.16 -13.73
N MET A 500 8.58 -16.43 -12.99
CA MET A 500 7.20 -16.16 -13.38
C MET A 500 6.60 -15.08 -12.49
N THR A 501 5.82 -14.17 -13.06
CA THR A 501 5.03 -13.21 -12.29
C THR A 501 3.63 -13.76 -12.01
N GLY A 502 2.99 -13.20 -10.99
CA GLY A 502 1.54 -13.31 -10.82
C GLY A 502 0.70 -12.60 -11.89
N ALA A 503 -0.61 -12.59 -11.68
CA ALA A 503 -1.61 -12.02 -12.57
C ALA A 503 -1.61 -10.48 -12.60
N HIS A 504 -1.14 -9.83 -11.53
CA HIS A 504 -1.16 -8.36 -11.43
C HIS A 504 -0.02 -7.74 -10.60
N PRO A 505 1.24 -7.76 -11.10
CA PRO A 505 2.40 -7.16 -10.42
C PRO A 505 2.51 -5.64 -10.63
N GLU A 506 1.46 -4.89 -10.29
CA GLU A 506 1.35 -3.43 -10.55
C GLU A 506 2.35 -2.56 -9.79
N TYR A 507 2.59 -2.86 -8.51
CA TYR A 507 3.38 -2.03 -7.60
C TYR A 507 4.79 -2.57 -7.42
N TYR A 508 5.80 -1.88 -7.96
CA TYR A 508 7.18 -2.36 -7.97
C TYR A 508 8.17 -1.35 -7.42
N SER A 509 9.16 -1.84 -6.67
CA SER A 509 10.31 -1.03 -6.23
C SER A 509 11.43 -1.04 -7.26
N GLY A 510 12.26 0.01 -7.25
CA GLY A 510 13.41 0.12 -8.14
C GLY A 510 14.37 -1.08 -8.01
N ALA A 511 14.62 -1.56 -6.79
CA ALA A 511 15.47 -2.71 -6.53
C ALA A 511 14.94 -4.01 -7.17
N MET A 512 13.62 -4.21 -7.20
CA MET A 512 13.02 -5.37 -7.86
C MET A 512 13.14 -5.26 -9.39
N LEU A 513 12.90 -4.08 -9.96
CA LEU A 513 13.09 -3.86 -11.39
C LEU A 513 14.55 -4.09 -11.81
N ASP A 514 15.50 -3.55 -11.05
CA ASP A 514 16.93 -3.77 -11.27
C ASP A 514 17.29 -5.26 -11.21
N SER A 515 16.65 -6.00 -10.30
CA SER A 515 16.88 -7.44 -10.13
C SER A 515 16.37 -8.26 -11.32
N LEU A 516 15.18 -7.95 -11.82
CA LEU A 516 14.60 -8.61 -13.00
C LEU A 516 15.35 -8.25 -14.28
N GLU A 517 15.73 -6.98 -14.45
CA GLU A 517 16.53 -6.51 -15.59
C GLU A 517 17.88 -7.23 -15.61
N GLN A 518 18.59 -7.27 -14.48
CA GLN A 518 19.87 -7.96 -14.38
C GLN A 518 19.72 -9.47 -14.64
N TYR A 519 18.73 -10.12 -14.03
CA TYR A 519 18.48 -11.56 -14.25
C TYR A 519 18.26 -11.87 -15.73
N ARG A 520 17.40 -11.11 -16.42
CA ARG A 520 17.16 -11.26 -17.86
C ARG A 520 18.43 -11.00 -18.68
N ASP A 521 19.15 -9.93 -18.35
CA ASP A 521 20.34 -9.51 -19.10
C ASP A 521 21.57 -10.40 -18.81
N GLU A 522 21.49 -11.31 -17.85
CA GLU A 522 22.50 -12.35 -17.57
C GLU A 522 22.10 -13.74 -18.11
N GLY A 523 21.05 -13.83 -18.93
CA GLY A 523 20.62 -15.07 -19.57
C GLY A 523 19.39 -15.72 -18.95
N GLY A 524 18.80 -15.10 -17.93
CA GLY A 524 17.59 -15.56 -17.26
C GLY A 524 16.35 -15.51 -18.18
N ARG A 525 15.36 -16.34 -17.86
CA ARG A 525 14.10 -16.43 -18.60
C ARG A 525 12.92 -15.95 -17.76
N ILE A 526 12.11 -15.04 -18.31
CA ILE A 526 10.97 -14.43 -17.62
C ILE A 526 9.66 -14.81 -18.33
N MET A 527 8.65 -15.20 -17.54
CA MET A 527 7.27 -15.32 -17.99
C MET A 527 6.40 -14.31 -17.26
N TYR A 528 5.97 -13.27 -17.96
CA TYR A 528 5.03 -12.26 -17.46
C TYR A 528 3.61 -12.64 -17.86
N LEU A 529 2.85 -13.22 -16.93
CA LEU A 529 1.54 -13.81 -17.19
C LEU A 529 0.36 -12.95 -16.66
N GLY A 530 0.63 -11.67 -16.40
CA GLY A 530 -0.35 -10.71 -15.88
C GLY A 530 -0.60 -9.52 -16.81
N GLY A 531 -1.33 -8.54 -16.28
CA GLY A 531 -1.58 -7.22 -16.89
C GLY A 531 -1.24 -6.07 -15.94
N ASN A 532 -0.98 -4.88 -16.51
CA ASN A 532 -0.58 -3.66 -15.80
C ASN A 532 0.59 -3.87 -14.83
N GLY A 533 1.57 -4.66 -15.24
CA GLY A 533 2.75 -4.96 -14.46
C GLY A 533 3.72 -3.78 -14.44
N PHE A 534 4.40 -3.61 -13.30
CA PHE A 534 5.53 -2.68 -13.15
C PHE A 534 5.14 -1.21 -13.38
N TYR A 535 3.93 -0.83 -12.98
CA TYR A 535 3.32 0.45 -13.30
C TYR A 535 3.73 1.55 -12.31
N TRP A 536 3.47 1.33 -11.02
CA TRP A 536 3.69 2.33 -9.96
C TRP A 536 5.07 2.25 -9.32
N VAL A 537 5.65 3.43 -9.08
CA VAL A 537 6.86 3.61 -8.25
C VAL A 537 6.50 3.36 -6.79
N THR A 538 7.08 2.31 -6.22
CA THR A 538 6.83 1.88 -4.84
C THR A 538 8.10 1.85 -4.02
N GLY A 539 8.05 2.37 -2.79
CA GLY A 539 9.12 2.29 -1.81
C GLY A 539 8.76 1.38 -0.63
N VAL A 540 9.77 0.96 0.13
CA VAL A 540 9.61 0.22 1.39
C VAL A 540 10.05 1.13 2.53
N VAL A 541 9.14 1.37 3.48
CA VAL A 541 9.38 2.23 4.65
C VAL A 541 9.91 1.44 5.84
N SER A 542 9.45 0.20 5.98
CA SER A 542 9.81 -0.72 7.06
C SER A 542 9.72 -2.14 6.53
N ASP A 543 10.67 -2.99 6.93
CA ASP A 543 10.67 -4.42 6.61
C ASP A 543 9.87 -5.23 7.64
N GLN A 544 9.80 -4.78 8.89
CA GLN A 544 9.00 -5.42 9.95
C GLN A 544 8.38 -4.38 10.90
N PRO A 545 7.05 -4.19 10.87
CA PRO A 545 6.11 -4.76 9.89
C PRO A 545 6.44 -4.30 8.47
N LEU A 546 6.08 -5.10 7.45
CA LEU A 546 6.26 -4.67 6.06
C LEU A 546 5.32 -3.50 5.76
N VAL A 547 5.89 -2.35 5.39
CA VAL A 547 5.15 -1.13 5.04
C VAL A 547 5.63 -0.60 3.70
N VAL A 548 4.72 -0.47 2.74
CA VAL A 548 4.99 0.10 1.40
C VAL A 548 4.51 1.55 1.30
N GLU A 549 5.21 2.34 0.49
CA GLU A 549 4.91 3.75 0.21
C GLU A 549 4.66 3.96 -1.28
N ILE A 550 3.61 4.71 -1.61
CA ILE A 550 3.40 5.29 -2.93
C ILE A 550 3.07 6.78 -2.84
N ARG A 551 3.34 7.49 -3.93
CA ARG A 551 2.77 8.82 -4.19
C ARG A 551 2.32 8.87 -5.64
N ARG A 552 1.02 8.95 -5.90
CA ARG A 552 0.45 8.79 -7.27
C ARG A 552 0.89 9.86 -8.26
N GLY A 553 1.38 11.01 -7.81
CA GLY A 553 1.73 12.11 -8.70
C GLY A 553 0.48 12.68 -9.38
N HIS A 554 0.60 13.10 -10.63
CA HIS A 554 -0.42 13.93 -11.31
C HIS A 554 -1.04 13.31 -12.57
N GLY A 555 -0.53 12.18 -13.07
CA GLY A 555 -0.97 11.64 -14.36
C GLY A 555 -0.79 10.13 -14.42
N ALA A 556 -1.92 9.43 -14.47
CA ALA A 556 -2.10 7.98 -14.56
C ALA A 556 -3.60 7.66 -14.32
N ILE A 557 -3.95 6.37 -14.19
CA ILE A 557 -5.22 5.91 -13.62
C ILE A 557 -5.24 6.22 -12.10
N ASN A 558 -5.67 7.42 -11.74
CA ASN A 558 -5.61 7.91 -10.36
C ASN A 558 -6.96 7.75 -9.63
N ALA A 559 -6.95 7.05 -8.49
CA ALA A 559 -8.02 7.14 -7.49
C ALA A 559 -7.95 8.46 -6.68
N TRP A 560 -6.74 9.00 -6.55
CA TRP A 560 -6.43 10.30 -5.98
C TRP A 560 -5.13 10.85 -6.59
N THR A 561 -4.90 12.14 -6.44
CA THR A 561 -3.75 12.86 -7.01
C THR A 561 -2.91 13.43 -5.87
N SER A 562 -1.58 13.39 -5.99
CA SER A 562 -0.69 14.01 -5.00
C SER A 562 -0.86 15.53 -4.98
N GLU A 563 -0.78 16.14 -3.80
CA GLU A 563 -0.73 17.61 -3.68
C GLU A 563 0.51 18.17 -4.40
N PRO A 564 0.45 19.43 -4.90
CA PRO A 564 1.60 20.08 -5.51
C PRO A 564 2.85 20.03 -4.62
N GLY A 565 3.98 19.62 -5.19
CA GLY A 565 5.25 19.49 -4.47
C GLY A 565 5.39 18.23 -3.62
N GLU A 566 4.35 17.40 -3.46
CA GLU A 566 4.33 16.26 -2.51
C GLU A 566 4.43 14.90 -3.22
N THR A 567 5.26 14.83 -4.25
CA THR A 567 5.37 13.66 -5.14
C THR A 567 6.56 12.76 -4.85
N GLY A 568 7.55 13.22 -4.09
CA GLY A 568 8.75 12.44 -3.79
C GLY A 568 8.54 11.48 -2.62
N LEU A 569 8.88 10.21 -2.79
CA LEU A 569 8.80 9.18 -1.74
C LEU A 569 9.79 9.49 -0.61
N VAL A 570 9.38 9.32 0.64
CA VAL A 570 10.24 9.55 1.81
C VAL A 570 11.24 8.42 2.01
N SER A 571 10.84 7.19 1.68
CA SER A 571 11.66 5.98 1.75
C SER A 571 12.89 6.03 0.83
N THR A 572 12.68 6.36 -0.45
CA THR A 572 13.72 6.24 -1.49
C THR A 572 14.26 7.58 -1.99
N ARG A 573 13.48 8.67 -1.82
CA ARG A 573 13.63 9.97 -2.53
C ARG A 573 13.41 9.88 -4.04
N GLU A 574 12.76 8.82 -4.50
CA GLU A 574 12.33 8.75 -5.89
C GLU A 574 11.12 9.64 -6.10
N HIS A 575 11.00 10.20 -7.30
CA HIS A 575 9.74 10.81 -7.71
C HIS A 575 8.73 9.67 -7.92
N GLY A 576 7.58 9.77 -7.26
CA GLY A 576 6.47 8.83 -7.39
C GLY A 576 5.81 8.90 -8.77
N GLY A 577 4.59 8.39 -8.86
CA GLY A 577 3.88 8.20 -10.11
C GLY A 577 4.36 6.95 -10.84
N LEU A 578 4.51 7.05 -12.16
CA LEU A 578 4.77 5.89 -13.02
C LEU A 578 6.25 5.67 -13.31
N TRP A 579 6.68 4.41 -13.37
CA TRP A 579 8.04 4.04 -13.81
C TRP A 579 8.35 4.52 -15.23
N ARG A 580 7.35 4.58 -16.12
CA ARG A 580 7.53 5.15 -17.48
C ARG A 580 7.97 6.61 -17.47
N HIS A 581 7.52 7.42 -16.51
CA HIS A 581 7.97 8.80 -16.36
C HIS A 581 9.40 8.92 -15.83
N ARG A 582 9.96 7.81 -15.32
CA ARG A 582 11.36 7.66 -14.93
C ARG A 582 12.21 6.99 -16.02
N GLY A 583 11.66 6.81 -17.22
CA GLY A 583 12.34 6.14 -18.33
C GLY A 583 12.48 4.63 -18.16
N ARG A 584 11.71 4.01 -17.25
CA ARG A 584 11.70 2.58 -16.92
C ARG A 584 10.36 1.93 -17.29
N ALA A 585 9.83 2.23 -18.48
CA ALA A 585 8.54 1.67 -18.91
C ALA A 585 8.59 0.12 -18.98
N PRO A 586 7.51 -0.60 -18.63
CA PRO A 586 7.47 -2.06 -18.62
C PRO A 586 7.91 -2.71 -19.94
N GLN A 587 7.66 -2.04 -21.07
CA GLN A 587 8.07 -2.48 -22.41
C GLN A 587 9.59 -2.75 -22.49
N LYS A 588 10.41 -2.01 -21.74
CA LYS A 588 11.86 -2.23 -21.69
C LYS A 588 12.25 -3.50 -20.94
N LEU A 589 11.43 -3.98 -20.02
CA LEU A 589 11.68 -5.19 -19.24
C LEU A 589 11.07 -6.42 -19.92
N VAL A 590 9.77 -6.37 -20.19
CA VAL A 590 8.97 -7.53 -20.65
C VAL A 590 8.39 -7.39 -22.05
N GLY A 591 8.69 -6.32 -22.78
CA GLY A 591 8.27 -6.13 -24.17
C GLY A 591 6.88 -5.52 -24.36
N ILE A 592 6.05 -5.52 -23.32
CA ILE A 592 4.70 -4.91 -23.29
C ILE A 592 4.51 -4.10 -22.02
N GLY A 593 3.50 -3.22 -22.00
CA GLY A 593 3.10 -2.47 -20.81
C GLY A 593 1.73 -1.83 -20.97
N MET A 594 1.20 -1.32 -19.86
CA MET A 594 -0.19 -0.85 -19.71
C MET A 594 -0.66 0.06 -20.84
N THR A 595 -1.82 -0.27 -21.42
CA THR A 595 -2.50 0.49 -22.46
C THR A 595 -3.94 0.84 -22.13
N ALA A 596 -4.67 -0.05 -21.45
CA ALA A 596 -6.09 0.15 -21.19
C ALA A 596 -6.60 -0.69 -20.03
N GLN A 597 -7.68 -0.25 -19.40
CA GLN A 597 -8.44 -1.00 -18.40
C GLN A 597 -9.93 -0.98 -18.72
N GLY A 598 -10.67 -1.99 -18.26
CA GLY A 598 -12.13 -2.02 -18.35
C GLY A 598 -12.75 -3.34 -17.91
N TRP A 599 -14.06 -3.29 -17.65
CA TRP A 599 -14.81 -4.41 -17.05
C TRP A 599 -16.03 -4.85 -17.89
N GLY A 600 -16.03 -4.55 -19.18
CA GLY A 600 -17.11 -4.92 -20.11
C GLY A 600 -16.94 -6.29 -20.76
N GLY A 601 -16.38 -7.27 -20.05
CA GLY A 601 -16.08 -8.63 -20.52
C GLY A 601 -14.67 -8.82 -21.09
N SER A 602 -14.06 -9.98 -20.85
CA SER A 602 -12.75 -10.35 -21.41
C SER A 602 -12.89 -10.91 -22.83
N GLN A 603 -11.86 -10.73 -23.66
CA GLN A 603 -11.81 -11.12 -25.07
C GLN A 603 -10.74 -12.20 -25.33
N PRO A 604 -10.82 -12.96 -26.45
CA PRO A 604 -9.78 -13.90 -26.84
C PRO A 604 -8.61 -13.23 -27.58
N TYR A 605 -7.51 -13.97 -27.74
CA TYR A 605 -6.35 -13.59 -28.55
C TYR A 605 -6.41 -14.17 -29.96
N HIS A 606 -5.99 -13.37 -30.94
CA HIS A 606 -5.86 -13.78 -32.33
C HIS A 606 -4.39 -13.80 -32.74
N ARG A 607 -3.95 -14.93 -33.28
CA ARG A 607 -2.57 -15.12 -33.71
C ARG A 607 -2.17 -14.14 -34.80
N SER A 608 -0.97 -13.59 -34.68
CA SER A 608 -0.37 -12.75 -35.73
C SER A 608 0.16 -13.61 -36.89
N GLU A 609 0.47 -12.98 -38.02
CA GLU A 609 1.20 -13.66 -39.10
C GLU A 609 2.62 -14.08 -38.66
N ALA A 610 3.31 -13.25 -37.87
CA ALA A 610 4.65 -13.52 -37.35
C ALA A 610 4.70 -14.78 -36.46
N SER A 611 3.60 -15.09 -35.76
CA SER A 611 3.45 -16.30 -34.92
C SER A 611 3.47 -17.62 -35.70
N ARG A 612 3.42 -17.56 -37.03
CA ARG A 612 3.47 -18.73 -37.93
C ARG A 612 4.88 -19.00 -38.46
N SER A 613 5.88 -18.22 -38.04
CA SER A 613 7.27 -18.45 -38.42
C SER A 613 7.82 -19.75 -37.79
N PRO A 614 8.75 -20.46 -38.46
CA PRO A 614 9.39 -21.64 -37.89
C PRO A 614 10.15 -21.38 -36.57
N GLU A 615 10.60 -20.14 -36.32
CA GLU A 615 11.42 -19.79 -35.16
C GLU A 615 10.65 -19.81 -33.84
N VAL A 616 9.34 -19.57 -33.91
CA VAL A 616 8.42 -19.56 -32.76
C VAL A 616 7.35 -20.65 -32.85
N ALA A 617 7.39 -21.51 -33.86
CA ALA A 617 6.41 -22.58 -34.06
C ALA A 617 6.30 -23.53 -32.85
N TRP A 618 7.42 -23.73 -32.14
CA TRP A 618 7.49 -24.55 -30.92
C TRP A 618 6.55 -24.06 -29.80
N ILE A 619 6.23 -22.77 -29.74
CA ILE A 619 5.30 -22.19 -28.76
C ILE A 619 3.87 -22.73 -28.97
N PHE A 620 3.51 -23.00 -30.22
CA PHE A 620 2.16 -23.42 -30.63
C PHE A 620 2.05 -24.92 -30.93
N GLU A 621 3.03 -25.74 -30.54
CA GLU A 621 2.94 -27.18 -30.70
C GLU A 621 1.77 -27.77 -29.89
N GLY A 622 0.84 -28.45 -30.58
CA GLY A 622 -0.39 -28.96 -29.98
C GLY A 622 -1.45 -27.88 -29.72
N VAL A 623 -1.29 -26.67 -30.28
CA VAL A 623 -2.25 -25.58 -30.17
C VAL A 623 -2.98 -25.39 -31.52
N ASP A 624 -4.10 -26.09 -31.66
CA ASP A 624 -4.98 -25.99 -32.85
C ASP A 624 -6.10 -24.93 -32.69
N GLU A 625 -6.20 -24.35 -31.50
CA GLU A 625 -7.26 -23.40 -31.12
C GLU A 625 -7.06 -22.03 -31.79
N GLU A 626 -8.11 -21.51 -32.44
CA GLU A 626 -8.15 -20.17 -33.04
C GLU A 626 -9.61 -19.64 -33.03
N PRO A 627 -9.93 -18.56 -32.28
CA PRO A 627 -9.03 -17.74 -31.45
C PRO A 627 -8.68 -18.41 -30.11
N LEU A 628 -7.61 -17.96 -29.48
CA LEU A 628 -7.09 -18.50 -28.21
C LEU A 628 -7.79 -17.85 -27.02
N GLY A 629 -8.29 -18.64 -26.08
CA GLY A 629 -8.78 -18.13 -24.80
C GLY A 629 -10.12 -17.40 -24.91
N ALA A 630 -11.05 -17.90 -25.72
CA ALA A 630 -12.46 -17.45 -25.76
C ALA A 630 -13.27 -17.98 -24.56
N TYR A 631 -12.59 -18.10 -23.42
CA TYR A 631 -13.02 -18.66 -22.16
C TYR A 631 -12.08 -18.15 -21.07
N GLY A 632 -12.53 -18.20 -19.82
CA GLY A 632 -11.72 -17.85 -18.66
C GLY A 632 -12.57 -17.52 -17.45
N ARG A 633 -12.02 -17.75 -16.26
CA ARG A 633 -12.69 -17.46 -14.99
C ARG A 633 -12.93 -15.98 -14.75
N VAL A 634 -12.01 -15.13 -15.22
CA VAL A 634 -12.09 -13.68 -15.09
C VAL A 634 -12.83 -13.10 -16.30
N MET A 635 -14.10 -12.78 -16.09
CA MET A 635 -15.00 -12.14 -17.08
C MET A 635 -15.10 -12.87 -18.43
N GLY A 636 -14.89 -14.19 -18.47
CA GLY A 636 -15.25 -15.06 -19.60
C GLY A 636 -14.24 -15.20 -20.74
N GLY A 637 -13.01 -14.68 -20.60
CA GLY A 637 -12.00 -14.67 -21.66
C GLY A 637 -10.58 -14.50 -21.11
N ALA A 638 -9.55 -14.66 -21.94
CA ALA A 638 -8.15 -14.60 -21.53
C ALA A 638 -7.54 -13.17 -21.54
N ALA A 639 -8.16 -12.21 -22.22
CA ALA A 639 -7.69 -10.81 -22.31
C ALA A 639 -8.70 -9.84 -21.70
N GLY A 640 -8.44 -9.31 -20.51
CA GLY A 640 -9.37 -8.38 -19.87
C GLY A 640 -8.96 -7.95 -18.46
N ASP A 641 -9.83 -7.13 -17.84
CA ASP A 641 -9.58 -6.33 -16.64
C ASP A 641 -8.58 -5.20 -16.97
N GLU A 642 -7.33 -5.55 -17.21
CA GLU A 642 -6.29 -4.62 -17.66
C GLU A 642 -5.44 -5.23 -18.77
N LEU A 643 -5.02 -4.38 -19.71
CA LEU A 643 -4.43 -4.76 -20.98
C LEU A 643 -3.08 -4.07 -21.18
N ASP A 644 -2.07 -4.85 -21.57
CA ASP A 644 -0.74 -4.35 -21.95
C ASP A 644 -0.46 -4.56 -23.43
N ARG A 645 0.20 -3.60 -24.08
CA ARG A 645 0.56 -3.70 -25.50
C ARG A 645 2.06 -3.51 -25.75
N ALA A 646 2.50 -4.00 -26.91
CA ALA A 646 3.82 -3.70 -27.46
C ALA A 646 3.88 -2.26 -28.00
N ASP A 647 4.93 -1.52 -27.65
CA ASP A 647 5.17 -0.16 -28.14
C ASP A 647 6.68 0.13 -28.25
N ALA A 648 7.17 0.23 -29.48
CA ALA A 648 8.57 0.51 -29.76
C ALA A 648 9.03 1.89 -29.24
N THR A 649 8.12 2.85 -29.08
CA THR A 649 8.44 4.19 -28.54
C THR A 649 8.69 4.17 -27.03
N LEU A 650 8.11 3.18 -26.33
CA LEU A 650 8.30 2.94 -24.90
C LEU A 650 9.41 1.94 -24.60
N GLY A 651 9.90 1.23 -25.62
CA GLY A 651 11.13 0.43 -25.55
C GLY A 651 10.93 -1.06 -25.75
N THR A 652 9.83 -1.50 -26.38
CA THR A 652 9.70 -2.89 -26.83
C THR A 652 10.91 -3.26 -27.71
N PRO A 653 11.58 -4.40 -27.46
CA PRO A 653 12.74 -4.81 -28.23
C PRO A 653 12.44 -4.92 -29.74
N PRO A 654 13.35 -4.49 -30.63
CA PRO A 654 13.12 -4.53 -32.08
C PRO A 654 12.84 -5.92 -32.66
N ASP A 655 13.45 -6.96 -32.05
CA ASP A 655 13.29 -8.36 -32.46
C ASP A 655 12.17 -9.07 -31.70
N ALA A 656 11.31 -8.33 -30.98
CA ALA A 656 10.15 -8.91 -30.32
C ALA A 656 9.12 -9.39 -31.34
N VAL A 657 8.76 -10.67 -31.23
CA VAL A 657 7.72 -11.29 -32.03
C VAL A 657 6.39 -11.08 -31.34
N LEU A 658 5.52 -10.26 -31.94
CA LEU A 658 4.10 -10.21 -31.57
C LEU A 658 3.46 -11.54 -31.94
N LEU A 659 3.10 -12.37 -30.96
CA LEU A 659 2.54 -13.70 -31.14
C LEU A 659 1.03 -13.65 -31.38
N ALA A 660 0.31 -12.86 -30.59
CA ALA A 660 -1.12 -12.69 -30.73
C ALA A 660 -1.57 -11.36 -30.14
N SER A 661 -2.73 -10.86 -30.57
CA SER A 661 -3.37 -9.68 -29.97
C SER A 661 -4.83 -9.97 -29.71
N SER A 662 -5.35 -9.48 -28.60
CA SER A 662 -6.80 -9.40 -28.39
C SER A 662 -7.40 -8.26 -29.20
N ARG A 663 -8.71 -8.31 -29.41
CA ARG A 663 -9.49 -7.30 -30.14
C ARG A 663 -10.95 -7.39 -29.72
N ASP A 664 -11.79 -6.52 -30.30
CA ASP A 664 -13.24 -6.50 -30.08
C ASP A 664 -13.65 -6.17 -28.62
N HIS A 665 -12.79 -5.44 -27.91
CA HIS A 665 -13.08 -4.91 -26.57
C HIS A 665 -14.23 -3.90 -26.60
N SER A 666 -15.06 -3.89 -25.57
CA SER A 666 -16.18 -2.94 -25.45
C SER A 666 -15.69 -1.52 -25.12
N ASN A 667 -16.56 -0.53 -25.24
CA ASN A 667 -16.24 0.86 -24.83
C ASN A 667 -16.15 1.04 -23.31
N TYR A 668 -16.38 0.01 -22.49
CA TYR A 668 -16.01 0.04 -21.08
C TYR A 668 -14.50 -0.03 -20.89
N TYR A 669 -13.77 -0.60 -21.87
CA TYR A 669 -12.32 -0.46 -21.92
C TYR A 669 -11.93 0.90 -22.46
N GLN A 670 -11.11 1.61 -21.70
CA GLN A 670 -10.61 2.93 -22.05
C GLN A 670 -9.09 2.94 -22.06
N ARG A 671 -8.50 3.62 -23.05
CA ARG A 671 -7.06 3.86 -23.08
C ARG A 671 -6.63 4.70 -21.87
N VAL A 672 -5.49 4.35 -21.29
CA VAL A 672 -5.01 4.99 -20.06
C VAL A 672 -4.65 6.48 -20.26
N PRO A 673 -4.85 7.34 -19.24
CA PRO A 673 -4.71 8.79 -19.37
C PRO A 673 -3.32 9.26 -19.85
N GLU A 674 -2.25 8.61 -19.40
CA GLU A 674 -0.87 8.97 -19.75
C GLU A 674 -0.48 8.68 -21.20
N GLU A 675 -1.35 8.02 -21.96
CA GLU A 675 -1.19 7.82 -23.40
C GLU A 675 -2.09 8.72 -24.24
N VAL A 676 -3.02 9.41 -23.60
CA VAL A 676 -3.96 10.31 -24.26
C VAL A 676 -3.47 11.74 -24.12
N ALA A 677 -2.77 12.24 -25.15
CA ALA A 677 -2.31 13.63 -25.17
C ALA A 677 -3.46 14.66 -25.26
N PHE A 678 -4.57 14.30 -25.93
CA PHE A 678 -5.74 15.16 -26.05
C PHE A 678 -7.04 14.33 -25.93
N ILE A 679 -7.94 14.75 -25.05
CA ILE A 679 -9.21 14.07 -24.82
C ILE A 679 -10.17 14.41 -25.99
N LEU A 680 -10.64 13.37 -26.68
CA LEU A 680 -11.56 13.48 -27.82
C LEU A 680 -12.77 12.61 -27.52
N ASP A 681 -13.96 13.18 -27.70
CA ASP A 681 -15.23 12.51 -27.40
C ASP A 681 -15.38 11.22 -28.22
N GLY A 682 -15.63 10.11 -27.51
CA GLY A 682 -15.85 8.79 -28.10
C GLY A 682 -14.70 8.26 -28.96
N GLN A 683 -13.44 8.63 -28.70
CA GLN A 683 -12.28 8.16 -29.48
C GLN A 683 -11.34 7.22 -28.74
N HIS A 684 -11.50 7.02 -27.43
CA HIS A 684 -10.53 6.31 -26.58
C HIS A 684 -11.05 4.95 -26.07
N GLY A 685 -12.22 4.52 -26.52
CA GLY A 685 -12.86 3.27 -26.12
C GLY A 685 -12.49 2.08 -27.00
N GLY A 686 -12.61 0.86 -26.46
CA GLY A 686 -12.20 -0.39 -27.11
C GLY A 686 -12.80 -0.68 -28.49
N GLN A 687 -13.98 -0.14 -28.82
CA GLN A 687 -14.61 -0.39 -30.13
C GLN A 687 -14.05 0.51 -31.24
N VAL A 688 -13.30 1.56 -30.89
CA VAL A 688 -12.83 2.58 -31.83
C VAL A 688 -11.32 2.82 -31.78
N ASP A 689 -10.69 2.61 -30.62
CA ASP A 689 -9.25 2.79 -30.43
C ASP A 689 -8.52 1.44 -30.59
N PRO A 690 -7.75 1.22 -31.67
CA PRO A 690 -7.01 -0.02 -31.89
C PRO A 690 -5.85 -0.23 -30.90
N GLU A 691 -5.49 0.78 -30.10
CA GLU A 691 -4.49 0.63 -29.03
C GLU A 691 -5.10 0.00 -27.77
N VAL A 692 -6.43 -0.10 -27.66
CA VAL A 692 -7.11 -0.83 -26.59
C VAL A 692 -7.10 -2.32 -26.93
N ARG A 693 -5.97 -2.96 -26.62
CA ARG A 693 -5.72 -4.38 -26.82
C ARG A 693 -4.64 -4.88 -25.88
N SER A 694 -4.67 -6.17 -25.61
CA SER A 694 -3.57 -6.90 -25.01
C SER A 694 -2.77 -7.66 -26.07
N ASP A 695 -1.44 -7.59 -26.02
CA ASP A 695 -0.49 -8.24 -26.93
C ASP A 695 0.31 -9.35 -26.21
N ILE A 696 0.34 -10.55 -26.78
CA ILE A 696 1.26 -11.62 -26.38
C ILE A 696 2.55 -11.48 -27.19
N VAL A 697 3.70 -11.37 -26.52
CA VAL A 697 5.02 -11.23 -27.18
C VAL A 697 6.04 -12.26 -26.71
N TYR A 698 7.02 -12.51 -27.56
CA TYR A 698 8.21 -13.27 -27.23
C TYR A 698 9.46 -12.60 -27.81
N PHE A 699 10.55 -12.55 -27.04
CA PHE A 699 11.85 -12.07 -27.54
C PHE A 699 13.03 -12.71 -26.80
N ARG A 700 14.21 -12.56 -27.41
CA ARG A 700 15.50 -12.92 -26.81
C ARG A 700 16.36 -11.67 -26.63
N THR A 701 17.13 -11.62 -25.56
CA THR A 701 18.15 -10.59 -25.36
C THR A 701 19.47 -11.01 -26.01
N PRO A 702 20.38 -10.07 -26.33
CA PRO A 702 21.71 -10.39 -26.85
C PRO A 702 22.56 -11.29 -25.93
N SER A 703 22.28 -11.27 -24.63
CA SER A 703 22.94 -12.11 -23.62
C SER A 703 22.34 -13.51 -23.48
N GLY A 704 21.31 -13.84 -24.27
CA GLY A 704 20.68 -15.16 -24.26
C GLY A 704 19.49 -15.29 -23.30
N GLY A 705 19.07 -14.21 -22.64
CA GLY A 705 17.84 -14.18 -21.87
C GLY A 705 16.62 -14.27 -22.78
N GLU A 706 15.51 -14.80 -22.26
CA GLU A 706 14.29 -15.01 -23.04
C GLU A 706 13.08 -14.50 -22.26
N VAL A 707 12.13 -13.86 -22.94
CA VAL A 707 10.93 -13.35 -22.30
C VAL A 707 9.70 -13.77 -23.08
N PHE A 708 8.70 -14.28 -22.36
CA PHE A 708 7.33 -14.47 -22.84
C PHE A 708 6.39 -13.61 -21.98
N ALA A 709 5.51 -12.86 -22.62
CA ALA A 709 4.63 -11.91 -21.93
C ALA A 709 3.23 -11.95 -22.53
N ALA A 710 2.20 -12.01 -21.69
CA ALA A 710 0.81 -12.17 -22.11
C ALA A 710 0.00 -10.86 -22.06
N GLY A 711 0.20 -10.03 -21.03
CA GLY A 711 -0.36 -8.67 -20.98
C GLY A 711 -1.83 -8.55 -20.60
N SER A 712 -2.34 -9.46 -19.77
CA SER A 712 -3.72 -9.45 -19.28
C SER A 712 -3.83 -10.07 -17.90
N ILE A 713 -4.56 -9.41 -17.00
CA ILE A 713 -4.85 -9.96 -15.67
C ILE A 713 -5.73 -11.22 -15.78
N ALA A 714 -6.65 -11.24 -16.73
CA ALA A 714 -7.54 -12.38 -16.96
C ALA A 714 -6.81 -13.63 -17.52
N TYR A 715 -5.53 -13.54 -17.90
CA TYR A 715 -4.80 -14.63 -18.56
C TYR A 715 -4.71 -15.89 -17.69
N SER A 716 -4.31 -15.74 -16.42
CA SER A 716 -4.18 -16.88 -15.49
C SER A 716 -5.52 -17.60 -15.27
N GLY A 717 -6.64 -16.86 -15.25
CA GLY A 717 -7.97 -17.43 -15.13
C GLY A 717 -8.39 -18.30 -16.32
N ALA A 718 -7.72 -18.19 -17.48
CA ALA A 718 -7.97 -19.07 -18.62
C ALA A 718 -7.16 -20.39 -18.57
N LEU A 719 -6.09 -20.46 -17.75
CA LEU A 719 -5.23 -21.65 -17.66
C LEU A 719 -5.98 -22.89 -17.17
N LEU A 720 -6.93 -22.73 -16.24
CA LEU A 720 -7.64 -23.86 -15.62
C LEU A 720 -8.89 -24.31 -16.38
N GLU A 721 -9.28 -23.62 -17.45
CA GLU A 721 -10.48 -23.99 -18.20
C GLU A 721 -10.35 -25.39 -18.82
N ASN A 722 -11.45 -26.14 -18.90
CA ASN A 722 -11.46 -27.52 -19.38
C ASN A 722 -10.40 -28.41 -18.68
N GLY A 723 -10.15 -28.18 -17.39
CA GLY A 723 -9.17 -28.92 -16.59
C GLY A 723 -7.72 -28.72 -17.04
N GLY A 724 -7.40 -27.57 -17.65
CA GLY A 724 -6.06 -27.28 -18.20
C GLY A 724 -5.83 -27.83 -19.60
N HIS A 725 -6.83 -28.46 -20.22
CA HIS A 725 -6.75 -28.98 -21.59
C HIS A 725 -7.29 -27.96 -22.60
N ASN A 726 -6.57 -26.86 -22.78
CA ASN A 726 -6.97 -25.75 -23.63
C ASN A 726 -5.75 -25.08 -24.30
N GLY A 727 -5.98 -24.23 -25.31
CA GLY A 727 -4.91 -23.61 -26.10
C GLY A 727 -4.01 -22.66 -25.29
N ILE A 728 -4.57 -21.90 -24.35
CA ILE A 728 -3.81 -20.99 -23.48
C ILE A 728 -2.88 -21.78 -22.55
N ALA A 729 -3.41 -22.81 -21.89
CA ALA A 729 -2.65 -23.72 -21.04
C ALA A 729 -1.53 -24.42 -21.82
N ARG A 730 -1.84 -24.99 -22.98
CA ARG A 730 -0.83 -25.71 -23.79
C ARG A 730 0.28 -24.80 -24.29
N MET A 731 -0.06 -23.61 -24.79
CA MET A 731 0.93 -22.61 -25.22
C MET A 731 1.85 -22.20 -24.06
N THR A 732 1.28 -21.94 -22.88
CA THR A 732 2.04 -21.55 -21.69
C THR A 732 2.94 -22.69 -21.20
N GLU A 733 2.45 -23.93 -21.23
CA GLU A 733 3.22 -25.11 -20.84
C GLU A 733 4.42 -25.36 -21.78
N ASN A 734 4.25 -25.18 -23.09
CA ASN A 734 5.33 -25.29 -24.07
C ASN A 734 6.47 -24.32 -23.74
N VAL A 735 6.14 -23.06 -23.46
CA VAL A 735 7.09 -22.01 -23.06
C VAL A 735 7.79 -22.38 -21.75
N LEU A 736 7.02 -22.70 -20.71
CA LEU A 736 7.56 -23.02 -19.39
C LEU A 736 8.51 -24.21 -19.44
N ARG A 737 8.12 -25.31 -20.09
CA ARG A 737 8.96 -26.51 -20.16
C ARG A 737 10.23 -26.28 -20.96
N ARG A 738 10.17 -25.53 -22.06
CA ARG A 738 11.38 -25.15 -22.81
C ARG A 738 12.29 -24.28 -21.95
N PHE A 739 11.73 -23.27 -21.30
CA PHE A 739 12.49 -22.36 -20.44
C PHE A 739 13.10 -23.08 -19.22
N ALA A 740 12.44 -24.08 -18.65
CA ALA A 740 12.97 -24.85 -17.53
C ALA A 740 13.87 -26.04 -17.95
N GLY A 741 14.02 -26.29 -19.26
CA GLY A 741 14.70 -27.48 -19.78
C GLY A 741 14.05 -28.79 -19.31
N LEU A 742 12.73 -28.82 -19.26
CA LEU A 742 11.92 -29.98 -18.87
C LEU A 742 11.43 -30.75 -20.12
N PRO A 743 11.16 -32.06 -20.00
CA PRO A 743 10.59 -32.85 -21.09
C PRO A 743 9.26 -32.26 -21.58
N ARG A 744 8.99 -32.37 -22.88
CA ARG A 744 7.72 -31.96 -23.49
C ARG A 744 6.56 -32.83 -22.97
N PRO A 745 5.31 -32.32 -22.93
CA PRO A 745 4.19 -33.02 -22.30
C PRO A 745 3.84 -34.36 -22.96
N ASP A 746 4.06 -34.48 -24.28
CA ASP A 746 3.71 -35.69 -25.05
C ASP A 746 4.90 -36.60 -25.39
N GLY A 747 6.08 -36.34 -24.81
CA GLY A 747 7.26 -37.23 -24.85
C GLY A 747 7.69 -37.70 -26.24
N ASP A 748 8.66 -37.01 -26.84
CA ASP A 748 9.68 -37.71 -27.63
C ASP A 748 11.05 -37.30 -27.11
N THR A 749 11.74 -38.26 -26.51
CA THR A 749 13.13 -38.15 -26.09
C THR A 749 14.01 -38.29 -27.33
N ASP A 750 14.08 -37.27 -28.17
CA ASP A 750 15.18 -37.17 -29.13
C ASP A 750 15.32 -35.71 -29.61
N ASP A 751 16.14 -34.95 -28.90
CA ASP A 751 16.90 -33.86 -29.50
C ASP A 751 18.29 -33.87 -28.85
N GLN A 752 19.12 -34.79 -29.35
CA GLN A 752 20.56 -34.58 -29.30
C GLN A 752 20.85 -33.30 -30.06
N HIS A 753 21.19 -32.24 -29.33
CA HIS A 753 21.91 -31.10 -29.89
C HIS A 753 23.07 -31.62 -30.77
N PRO A 754 23.13 -31.33 -32.08
CA PRO A 754 24.37 -31.50 -32.79
C PRO A 754 25.31 -30.41 -32.26
N SER A 755 26.28 -30.85 -31.47
CA SER A 755 27.52 -30.13 -31.20
C SER A 755 28.09 -29.61 -32.52
N ILE A 756 28.07 -28.29 -32.71
CA ILE A 756 28.82 -27.64 -33.77
C ILE A 756 30.27 -27.58 -33.28
N GLU A 757 31.00 -28.68 -33.50
CA GLU A 757 32.46 -28.68 -33.61
C GLU A 757 32.83 -29.02 -35.06
N GLY A 758 33.59 -28.13 -35.71
CA GLY A 758 34.62 -28.55 -36.67
C GLY A 758 34.40 -28.29 -38.17
N GLU A 759 35.14 -27.28 -38.66
CA GLU A 759 35.90 -27.23 -39.93
C GLU A 759 35.20 -26.92 -41.27
N GLN A 760 35.29 -25.65 -41.71
CA GLN A 760 36.35 -25.19 -42.63
C GLN A 760 36.64 -23.69 -42.47
#